data_AF-A0A182J1F9-F1
#
_entry.id   AF-A0A182J1F9-F1
#
_cell.length_a   1.000
_cell.length_b   1.000
_cell.length_c   1.000
_cell.angle_alpha   90.00
_cell.angle_beta   90.00
_cell.angle_gamma   90.00
#
_symmetry.space_group_name_H-M   'P 1'
#
loop_
_entity.id
_entity.type
_entity.pdbx_description
1 polymer ?
#
loop_
_entity_poly.entity_id
_entity_poly.type
_entity_poly.pdbx_seq_one_letter_code
_entity_poly.pdbx_strand_id
1 'polypeptide(L)'
;MCASEPRARRHFAPCLTADGLEGLCCKPTQVTERKKRALPYEFSEELFSNAVEEGHRVYSRKLAQFERNRAEQLLTEPAGVDALVRRFHHSPLVADSTAAAQELGAYEDVFVARSFADALNLTDAERLELGFAMPKRHSKRCVSPKRCNPHARYRSLDGTCNNPVQSRSSWGAAGFPFERLLPPAYEDGVWAPRLHSAVSGRPLASPRTVSVAVFPDNDRPDHRFNLLLMQFGQFMAHDFTRSASIRMGKEEVQCCNADFSSPLHPDHAHFGCLPIEVSSADPFYSKFGIRCLNFVRLALARDGKCMVGYGKQLNRVTHFIDGSHVYGSDEATAVSLRTFSGGRLKSTFPSGEELLPFATERSACEPWAKACFRSGDDRTNQVVSLTEVHTLFLREHNRVAARLEALNRHWDDETLYQEARRIVVAELQKIFYNEYLPAVLGHQKARQYGLLDGLQGHTNFYNADVRPLVFNELSGAAFRFGHSTVDGAFLIQHRHRRSELVPLHEVLLDPSRLLERSFFDDLLFSLMDQPQQQVDDSVTFELSRMLFAGRLPFGTDLVALNIQRGRDHALRPYNDYREWAGLPRVTSFEQFGPAAAALASVYGSPDDVDLWVGGILEPPSQDGALFGETFAAIIGDQFARLKFGDRYYYTNGPKHNPGFFSGEQLAELASLSFASVICANLDHPQGFSVARDAFKQPGEHNPPVPCSALPPFDLSAWSDR
;
A
#
# COMPACT_ATOMS: atom_id res chain seq x y z
N MET A 1 5.99 -23.61 -2.75
CA MET A 1 4.65 -23.20 -2.28
C MET A 1 3.60 -24.06 -2.96
N CYS A 2 2.56 -24.47 -2.24
CA CYS A 2 1.60 -25.48 -2.72
C CYS A 2 0.77 -24.95 -3.89
N ALA A 3 0.50 -25.82 -4.87
CA ALA A 3 -0.35 -25.52 -6.02
C ALA A 3 -1.86 -25.55 -5.71
N SER A 4 -2.27 -25.37 -4.45
CA SER A 4 -3.68 -25.44 -4.01
C SER A 4 -4.15 -24.12 -3.42
N GLU A 5 -5.46 -23.88 -3.53
CA GLU A 5 -6.16 -22.62 -3.24
C GLU A 5 -5.74 -21.90 -1.94
N PRO A 6 -5.85 -20.56 -1.87
CA PRO A 6 -5.37 -19.71 -0.76
C PRO A 6 -5.99 -19.99 0.63
N ARG A 7 -6.94 -20.92 0.73
CA ARG A 7 -7.97 -20.90 1.77
C ARG A 7 -7.63 -21.63 3.07
N ALA A 8 -6.47 -22.29 3.21
CA ALA A 8 -6.09 -22.86 4.50
C ALA A 8 -4.57 -23.04 4.68
N ARG A 9 -3.99 -22.38 5.69
CA ARG A 9 -2.63 -22.66 6.18
C ARG A 9 -2.50 -24.07 6.80
N ARG A 10 -3.63 -24.79 7.00
CA ARG A 10 -3.69 -26.22 7.39
C ARG A 10 -2.92 -27.15 6.44
N HIS A 11 -2.58 -26.69 5.25
CA HIS A 11 -1.76 -27.42 4.26
C HIS A 11 -0.26 -27.22 4.43
N PHE A 12 0.22 -26.38 5.35
CA PHE A 12 1.64 -26.22 5.62
C PHE A 12 2.03 -26.90 6.94
N ALA A 13 3.17 -27.59 6.94
CA ALA A 13 3.79 -28.16 8.13
C ALA A 13 5.24 -27.69 8.22
N PRO A 14 5.80 -27.54 9.43
CA PRO A 14 7.25 -27.46 9.61
C PRO A 14 7.92 -28.64 8.91
N CYS A 15 8.95 -28.36 8.12
CA CYS A 15 9.74 -29.35 7.42
C CYS A 15 11.19 -28.87 7.33
N LEU A 16 12.10 -29.76 6.94
CA LEU A 16 13.42 -29.37 6.48
C LEU A 16 13.37 -29.19 4.95
N THR A 17 13.81 -28.04 4.45
CA THR A 17 14.01 -27.81 3.02
C THR A 17 15.14 -28.70 2.48
N ALA A 18 15.30 -28.77 1.16
CA ALA A 18 16.39 -29.55 0.53
C ALA A 18 17.79 -29.17 1.04
N ASP A 19 17.94 -27.94 1.54
CA ASP A 19 19.19 -27.38 2.08
C ASP A 19 19.32 -27.58 3.60
N GLY A 20 18.47 -28.39 4.23
CA GLY A 20 18.53 -28.71 5.65
C GLY A 20 18.03 -27.60 6.60
N LEU A 21 17.26 -26.63 6.08
CA LEU A 21 16.71 -25.51 6.87
C LEU A 21 15.27 -25.78 7.29
N GLU A 22 14.90 -25.44 8.52
CA GLU A 22 13.49 -25.48 8.94
C GLU A 22 12.65 -24.45 8.17
N GLY A 23 11.60 -24.91 7.48
CA GLY A 23 10.69 -24.11 6.67
C GLY A 23 9.25 -24.63 6.72
N LEU A 24 8.35 -24.00 5.95
CA LEU A 24 6.95 -24.44 5.79
C LEU A 24 6.78 -25.22 4.47
N CYS A 25 6.62 -26.55 4.55
CA CYS A 25 6.33 -27.40 3.39
C CYS A 25 4.86 -27.73 3.28
N CYS A 26 4.45 -28.04 2.06
CA CYS A 26 3.13 -28.61 1.78
C CYS A 26 3.00 -29.99 2.44
N LYS A 27 1.96 -30.20 3.23
CA LYS A 27 1.51 -31.55 3.58
C LYS A 27 1.02 -32.23 2.29
N PRO A 28 1.46 -33.46 1.98
CA PRO A 28 0.80 -34.26 0.94
C PRO A 28 -0.64 -34.48 1.40
N THR A 29 -1.59 -33.82 0.75
CA THR A 29 -3.01 -34.03 1.00
C THR A 29 -3.62 -34.62 -0.25
N GLN A 30 -4.35 -35.73 -0.07
CA GLN A 30 -5.31 -36.21 -1.05
C GLN A 30 -6.23 -35.04 -1.37
N VAL A 31 -6.25 -34.67 -2.64
CA VAL A 31 -7.15 -33.64 -3.17
C VAL A 31 -8.57 -34.16 -3.00
N THR A 32 -9.22 -33.88 -1.88
CA THR A 32 -10.67 -33.79 -1.89
C THR A 32 -10.98 -32.50 -2.61
N GLU A 33 -11.16 -32.56 -3.93
CA GLU A 33 -11.83 -31.52 -4.67
C GLU A 33 -13.12 -31.22 -3.93
N ARG A 34 -13.20 -30.06 -3.26
CA ARG A 34 -14.51 -29.48 -3.01
C ARG A 34 -15.05 -29.21 -4.41
N LYS A 35 -15.93 -30.10 -4.89
CA LYS A 35 -16.76 -29.84 -6.06
C LYS A 35 -17.26 -28.41 -5.90
N LYS A 36 -16.90 -27.52 -6.83
CA LYS A 36 -17.69 -26.29 -7.01
C LYS A 36 -19.13 -26.78 -7.08
N ARG A 37 -19.94 -26.44 -6.07
CA ARG A 37 -21.38 -26.55 -6.24
C ARG A 37 -21.65 -25.61 -7.40
N ALA A 38 -21.87 -26.16 -8.59
CA ALA A 38 -22.56 -25.42 -9.62
C ALA A 38 -23.83 -24.92 -8.94
N LEU A 39 -24.12 -23.62 -9.06
CA LEU A 39 -25.39 -23.08 -8.60
C LEU A 39 -26.48 -24.06 -9.09
N PRO A 40 -27.37 -24.55 -8.22
CA PRO A 40 -28.26 -25.68 -8.55
C PRO A 40 -29.33 -25.34 -9.61
N TYR A 41 -29.20 -24.22 -10.31
CA TYR A 41 -30.16 -23.67 -11.25
C TYR A 41 -29.50 -23.36 -12.59
N GLU A 42 -30.04 -23.90 -13.68
CA GLU A 42 -29.87 -23.34 -15.03
C GLU A 42 -30.70 -22.05 -15.10
N PHE A 43 -30.04 -20.92 -15.29
CA PHE A 43 -30.70 -19.62 -15.36
C PHE A 43 -31.26 -19.39 -16.77
N SER A 44 -32.50 -18.88 -16.87
CA SER A 44 -33.00 -18.42 -18.16
C SER A 44 -32.23 -17.15 -18.59
N GLU A 45 -31.92 -17.03 -19.89
CA GLU A 45 -31.31 -15.82 -20.44
C GLU A 45 -32.17 -14.56 -20.15
N GLU A 46 -33.48 -14.74 -20.02
CA GLU A 46 -34.43 -13.68 -19.69
C GLU A 46 -34.26 -13.14 -18.26
N LEU A 47 -34.17 -14.03 -17.25
CA LEU A 47 -33.94 -13.60 -15.86
C LEU A 47 -32.61 -12.85 -15.73
N PHE A 48 -31.58 -13.35 -16.41
CA PHE A 48 -30.28 -12.72 -16.48
C PHE A 48 -30.36 -11.33 -17.12
N SER A 49 -30.99 -11.21 -18.28
CA SER A 49 -31.15 -9.93 -18.98
C SER A 49 -31.92 -8.90 -18.14
N ASN A 50 -32.99 -9.33 -17.48
CA ASN A 50 -33.81 -8.46 -16.63
C ASN A 50 -33.03 -7.95 -15.41
N ALA A 51 -32.25 -8.82 -14.76
CA ALA A 51 -31.43 -8.42 -13.62
C ALA A 51 -30.30 -7.47 -14.04
N VAL A 52 -29.69 -7.69 -15.20
CA VAL A 52 -28.70 -6.77 -15.78
C VAL A 52 -29.35 -5.41 -16.03
N GLU A 53 -30.49 -5.36 -16.73
CA GLU A 53 -31.21 -4.12 -17.01
C GLU A 53 -31.62 -3.38 -15.74
N GLU A 54 -32.11 -4.08 -14.72
CA GLU A 54 -32.46 -3.48 -13.43
C GLU A 54 -31.24 -2.92 -12.70
N GLY A 55 -30.12 -3.67 -12.67
CA GLY A 55 -28.87 -3.23 -12.07
C GLY A 55 -28.36 -1.94 -12.72
N HIS A 56 -28.35 -1.89 -14.06
CA HIS A 56 -28.04 -0.66 -14.81
C HIS A 56 -28.98 0.48 -14.45
N ARG A 57 -30.29 0.22 -14.43
CA ARG A 57 -31.32 1.23 -14.12
C ARG A 57 -31.13 1.84 -12.73
N VAL A 58 -30.85 1.00 -11.72
CA VAL A 58 -30.59 1.43 -10.34
C VAL A 58 -29.33 2.28 -10.27
N TYR A 59 -28.23 1.82 -10.90
CA TYR A 59 -26.97 2.55 -10.95
C TYR A 59 -27.13 3.93 -11.61
N SER A 60 -27.71 3.99 -12.81
CA SER A 60 -27.94 5.23 -13.54
C SER A 60 -28.86 6.20 -12.78
N ARG A 61 -29.89 5.69 -12.09
CA ARG A 61 -30.77 6.52 -11.26
C ARG A 61 -30.03 7.15 -10.09
N LYS A 62 -29.22 6.38 -9.36
CA LYS A 62 -28.41 6.88 -8.24
C LYS A 62 -27.41 7.93 -8.69
N LEU A 63 -26.75 7.70 -9.83
CA LEU A 63 -25.81 8.68 -10.40
C LEU A 63 -26.53 9.98 -10.79
N ALA A 64 -27.65 9.88 -11.52
CA ALA A 64 -28.41 11.06 -11.96
C ALA A 64 -29.05 11.84 -10.80
N GLN A 65 -29.50 11.16 -9.74
CA GLN A 65 -30.01 11.82 -8.53
C GLN A 65 -28.93 12.67 -7.89
N PHE A 66 -27.72 12.12 -7.73
CA PHE A 66 -26.61 12.84 -7.15
C PHE A 66 -26.17 14.04 -8.01
N GLU A 67 -26.06 13.86 -9.33
CA GLU A 67 -25.69 14.94 -10.26
C GLU A 67 -26.67 16.13 -10.18
N ARG A 68 -27.97 15.87 -10.01
CA ARG A 68 -28.98 16.92 -9.78
C ARG A 68 -28.75 17.65 -8.47
N ASN A 69 -28.59 16.91 -7.36
CA ASN A 69 -28.36 17.50 -6.04
C ASN A 69 -27.10 18.37 -6.01
N ARG A 70 -26.04 17.96 -6.73
CA ARG A 70 -24.82 18.75 -6.87
C ARG A 70 -25.05 20.04 -7.65
N ALA A 71 -25.78 19.96 -8.76
CA ALA A 71 -26.11 21.15 -9.55
C ALA A 71 -26.89 22.16 -8.71
N GLU A 72 -27.80 21.70 -7.85
CA GLU A 72 -28.52 22.55 -6.90
C GLU A 72 -27.59 23.17 -5.85
N GLN A 73 -26.67 22.40 -5.26
CA GLN A 73 -25.68 22.92 -4.31
C GLN A 73 -24.78 24.00 -4.91
N LEU A 74 -24.24 23.78 -6.12
CA LEU A 74 -23.39 24.75 -6.84
C LEU A 74 -24.09 26.08 -7.15
N LEU A 75 -25.43 26.08 -7.22
CA LEU A 75 -26.22 27.31 -7.41
C LEU A 75 -26.45 28.09 -6.11
N THR A 76 -26.25 27.45 -4.95
CA THR A 76 -26.54 28.02 -3.63
C THR A 76 -25.32 28.42 -2.81
N GLU A 77 -24.12 27.97 -3.17
CA GLU A 77 -22.91 28.29 -2.41
C GLU A 77 -22.29 29.64 -2.82
N PRO A 78 -22.02 30.56 -1.88
CA PRO A 78 -21.17 31.71 -2.15
C PRO A 78 -19.73 31.25 -2.40
N ALA A 79 -19.05 31.87 -3.38
CA ALA A 79 -17.75 31.49 -3.94
C ALA A 79 -16.53 31.59 -3.00
N GLY A 80 -16.67 31.35 -1.68
CA GLY A 80 -15.69 31.73 -0.66
C GLY A 80 -15.20 30.62 0.28
N VAL A 81 -15.69 29.38 0.20
CA VAL A 81 -15.31 28.31 1.16
C VAL A 81 -14.57 27.16 0.46
N ASP A 82 -13.62 27.51 -0.42
CA ASP A 82 -12.90 26.53 -1.26
C ASP A 82 -11.71 25.84 -0.54
N ALA A 83 -11.65 25.85 0.80
CA ALA A 83 -10.39 25.55 1.53
C ALA A 83 -10.43 24.45 2.62
N LEU A 84 -11.59 23.88 3.00
CA LEU A 84 -11.62 22.83 4.05
C LEU A 84 -11.73 21.39 3.53
N VAL A 85 -12.06 21.22 2.24
CA VAL A 85 -12.90 20.09 1.81
C VAL A 85 -12.15 19.04 0.96
N ARG A 86 -10.89 19.25 0.56
CA ARG A 86 -10.25 18.42 -0.50
C ARG A 86 -9.19 17.41 -0.06
N ARG A 87 -9.06 17.07 1.22
CA ARG A 87 -7.79 16.51 1.72
C ARG A 87 -7.87 15.10 2.25
N PHE A 88 -8.24 14.13 1.42
CA PHE A 88 -7.89 12.74 1.74
C PHE A 88 -7.37 11.91 0.55
N HIS A 89 -7.62 12.32 -0.69
CA HIS A 89 -7.27 11.53 -1.87
C HIS A 89 -6.72 12.34 -3.04
N HIS A 90 -6.01 13.45 -2.80
CA HIS A 90 -5.39 14.24 -3.87
C HIS A 90 -4.60 13.36 -4.85
N SER A 91 -5.22 13.18 -6.01
CA SER A 91 -4.70 12.58 -7.23
C SER A 91 -5.55 13.18 -8.34
N PRO A 92 -5.12 14.28 -8.97
CA PRO A 92 -5.64 14.64 -10.26
C PRO A 92 -5.12 13.57 -11.23
N LEU A 93 -6.01 12.70 -11.70
CA LEU A 93 -5.72 11.99 -12.92
C LEU A 93 -5.75 13.01 -14.05
N VAL A 94 -4.64 13.07 -14.80
CA VAL A 94 -4.75 13.20 -16.25
C VAL A 94 -5.72 12.09 -16.67
N ALA A 95 -6.90 12.50 -17.13
CA ALA A 95 -7.95 11.58 -17.51
C ALA A 95 -7.46 10.73 -18.68
N ASP A 96 -6.85 9.58 -18.40
CA ASP A 96 -6.87 8.51 -19.36
C ASP A 96 -8.32 8.00 -19.40
N SER A 97 -8.98 8.30 -20.51
CA SER A 97 -10.38 7.95 -20.77
C SER A 97 -10.70 6.46 -20.54
N THR A 98 -9.68 5.61 -20.52
CA THR A 98 -9.79 4.17 -20.31
C THR A 98 -9.94 3.77 -18.83
N ALA A 99 -9.16 4.35 -17.90
CA ALA A 99 -9.23 4.04 -16.47
C ALA A 99 -10.55 4.53 -15.83
N ALA A 100 -11.00 5.74 -16.18
CA ALA A 100 -12.28 6.27 -15.73
C ALA A 100 -13.46 5.43 -16.25
N ALA A 101 -13.37 4.91 -17.48
CA ALA A 101 -14.40 4.02 -18.04
C ALA A 101 -14.40 2.63 -17.36
N GLN A 102 -13.24 2.11 -16.96
CA GLN A 102 -13.12 0.85 -16.22
C GLN A 102 -13.72 0.95 -14.81
N GLU A 103 -13.46 2.05 -14.09
CA GLU A 103 -14.04 2.30 -12.76
C GLU A 103 -15.57 2.35 -12.81
N LEU A 104 -16.15 3.10 -13.76
CA LEU A 104 -17.62 3.17 -13.95
C LEU A 104 -18.25 1.79 -14.20
N GLY A 105 -17.57 0.93 -14.97
CA GLY A 105 -18.05 -0.43 -15.23
C GLY A 105 -18.03 -1.34 -13.99
N ALA A 106 -17.06 -1.18 -13.11
CA ALA A 106 -16.96 -2.01 -11.91
C ALA A 106 -18.10 -1.73 -10.90
N TYR A 107 -18.60 -0.49 -10.82
CA TYR A 107 -19.75 -0.18 -9.96
C TYR A 107 -21.04 -0.76 -10.53
N GLU A 108 -21.25 -0.63 -11.82
CA GLU A 108 -22.40 -1.23 -12.51
C GLU A 108 -22.49 -2.74 -12.22
N ASP A 109 -21.36 -3.45 -12.23
CA ASP A 109 -21.33 -4.89 -11.93
C ASP A 109 -21.84 -5.23 -10.53
N VAL A 110 -21.51 -4.44 -9.50
CA VAL A 110 -22.00 -4.75 -8.14
C VAL A 110 -23.50 -4.45 -7.99
N PHE A 111 -24.05 -3.48 -8.72
CA PHE A 111 -25.49 -3.27 -8.78
C PHE A 111 -26.19 -4.40 -9.55
N VAL A 112 -25.62 -4.86 -10.66
CA VAL A 112 -26.11 -6.04 -11.40
C VAL A 112 -26.03 -7.31 -10.55
N ALA A 113 -24.90 -7.54 -9.86
CA ALA A 113 -24.71 -8.69 -8.98
C ALA A 113 -25.77 -8.72 -7.88
N ARG A 114 -26.09 -7.56 -7.30
CA ARG A 114 -27.13 -7.41 -6.27
C ARG A 114 -28.51 -7.67 -6.84
N SER A 115 -28.90 -7.03 -7.95
CA SER A 115 -30.19 -7.26 -8.61
C SER A 115 -30.39 -8.73 -8.99
N PHE A 116 -29.33 -9.38 -9.48
CA PHE A 116 -29.36 -10.80 -9.82
C PHE A 116 -29.48 -11.69 -8.58
N ALA A 117 -28.72 -11.41 -7.53
CA ALA A 117 -28.81 -12.11 -6.25
C ALA A 117 -30.20 -12.00 -5.61
N ASP A 118 -30.78 -10.81 -5.64
CA ASP A 118 -32.12 -10.53 -5.11
C ASP A 118 -33.20 -11.25 -5.92
N ALA A 119 -33.10 -11.26 -7.26
CA ALA A 119 -34.04 -11.96 -8.14
C ALA A 119 -34.03 -13.49 -7.92
N LEU A 120 -32.90 -14.04 -7.48
CA LEU A 120 -32.72 -15.45 -7.17
C LEU A 120 -32.92 -15.79 -5.69
N ASN A 121 -33.18 -14.78 -4.84
CA ASN A 121 -33.31 -14.92 -3.39
C ASN A 121 -32.10 -15.65 -2.75
N LEU A 122 -30.89 -15.31 -3.20
CA LEU A 122 -29.65 -15.94 -2.71
C LEU A 122 -29.29 -15.48 -1.30
N THR A 123 -28.83 -16.43 -0.49
CA THR A 123 -28.20 -16.18 0.81
C THR A 123 -26.85 -15.47 0.65
N ASP A 124 -26.35 -14.79 1.67
CA ASP A 124 -25.06 -14.08 1.60
C ASP A 124 -23.89 -15.01 1.25
N ALA A 125 -23.93 -16.25 1.72
CA ALA A 125 -22.94 -17.26 1.36
C ALA A 125 -22.98 -17.61 -0.14
N GLU A 126 -24.18 -17.77 -0.72
CA GLU A 126 -24.36 -18.01 -2.16
C GLU A 126 -23.96 -16.79 -2.99
N ARG A 127 -24.23 -15.58 -2.50
CA ARG A 127 -23.81 -14.32 -3.14
C ARG A 127 -22.31 -14.20 -3.27
N LEU A 128 -21.56 -14.64 -2.26
CA LEU A 128 -20.09 -14.66 -2.31
C LEU A 128 -19.53 -15.69 -3.29
N GLU A 129 -20.33 -16.69 -3.69
CA GLU A 129 -19.99 -17.69 -4.71
C GLU A 129 -20.44 -17.28 -6.12
N LEU A 130 -21.17 -16.15 -6.26
CA LEU A 130 -21.56 -15.62 -7.57
C LEU A 130 -20.34 -15.30 -8.43
N GLY A 131 -20.38 -15.85 -9.65
CA GLY A 131 -19.38 -15.61 -10.66
C GLY A 131 -19.92 -16.02 -12.02
N PHE A 132 -20.44 -15.06 -12.78
CA PHE A 132 -20.85 -15.26 -14.18
C PHE A 132 -20.18 -14.23 -15.10
N ALA A 133 -19.94 -14.61 -16.35
CA ALA A 133 -19.35 -13.72 -17.34
C ALA A 133 -20.43 -12.80 -17.94
N MET A 134 -20.12 -11.50 -18.08
CA MET A 134 -21.00 -10.60 -18.83
C MET A 134 -21.05 -10.99 -20.32
N PRO A 135 -22.20 -10.84 -21.00
CA PRO A 135 -22.30 -11.02 -22.45
C PRO A 135 -21.27 -10.15 -23.18
N LYS A 136 -20.67 -10.68 -24.25
CA LYS A 136 -19.58 -10.02 -25.02
C LYS A 136 -19.89 -8.58 -25.49
N ARG A 137 -21.16 -8.19 -25.60
CA ARG A 137 -21.56 -6.82 -25.95
C ARG A 137 -21.20 -5.79 -24.86
N HIS A 138 -20.99 -6.22 -23.61
CA HIS A 138 -20.65 -5.37 -22.45
C HIS A 138 -19.19 -5.55 -21.96
N SER A 139 -18.36 -6.34 -22.65
CA SER A 139 -17.04 -6.80 -22.16
C SER A 139 -15.85 -5.88 -22.48
N LYS A 140 -16.05 -4.69 -23.04
CA LYS A 140 -14.95 -3.82 -23.54
C LYS A 140 -14.08 -3.13 -22.47
N ARG A 141 -14.23 -3.45 -21.18
CA ARG A 141 -13.70 -2.64 -20.06
C ARG A 141 -13.01 -3.43 -18.95
N CYS A 142 -12.35 -4.55 -19.24
CA CYS A 142 -11.52 -5.27 -18.25
C CYS A 142 -10.04 -5.24 -18.64
N VAL A 143 -9.15 -5.41 -17.66
CA VAL A 143 -7.71 -5.61 -17.91
C VAL A 143 -7.52 -6.92 -18.65
N SER A 144 -7.52 -6.84 -19.98
CA SER A 144 -7.52 -8.01 -20.84
C SER A 144 -6.14 -8.66 -20.87
N PRO A 145 -6.06 -9.99 -20.99
CA PRO A 145 -4.80 -10.66 -21.24
C PRO A 145 -4.09 -10.10 -22.48
N LYS A 146 -2.79 -9.80 -22.36
CA LYS A 146 -1.94 -9.27 -23.43
C LYS A 146 -1.08 -10.37 -24.00
N ARG A 147 -0.80 -10.32 -25.31
CA ARG A 147 0.19 -11.20 -25.93
C ARG A 147 1.59 -10.74 -25.51
N CYS A 148 2.34 -11.61 -24.83
CA CYS A 148 3.62 -11.28 -24.25
C CYS A 148 4.79 -11.76 -25.10
N ASN A 149 5.86 -10.96 -25.16
CA ASN A 149 7.15 -11.44 -25.65
C ASN A 149 7.86 -12.18 -24.50
N PRO A 150 8.04 -13.52 -24.58
CA PRO A 150 8.72 -14.27 -23.52
C PRO A 150 10.21 -13.91 -23.41
N HIS A 151 10.81 -13.24 -24.38
CA HIS A 151 12.21 -12.82 -24.37
C HIS A 151 12.41 -11.32 -24.05
N ALA A 152 11.36 -10.62 -23.58
CA ALA A 152 11.47 -9.22 -23.21
C ALA A 152 12.46 -9.05 -22.04
N ARG A 153 13.62 -8.43 -22.28
CA ARG A 153 14.67 -8.22 -21.26
C ARG A 153 14.18 -7.38 -20.08
N TYR A 154 13.37 -6.37 -20.35
CA TYR A 154 12.89 -5.40 -19.36
C TYR A 154 11.41 -5.62 -19.04
N ARG A 155 11.04 -5.39 -17.78
CA ARG A 155 9.64 -5.38 -17.34
C ARG A 155 8.92 -4.16 -17.91
N SER A 156 7.66 -4.34 -18.32
CA SER A 156 6.78 -3.20 -18.63
C SER A 156 6.57 -2.29 -17.41
N LEU A 157 6.21 -1.03 -17.66
CA LEU A 157 5.93 -0.06 -16.60
C LEU A 157 4.61 -0.36 -15.87
N ASP A 158 3.63 -0.94 -16.57
CA ASP A 158 2.32 -1.31 -16.01
C ASP A 158 2.30 -2.70 -15.34
N GLY A 159 3.44 -3.39 -15.26
CA GLY A 159 3.56 -4.74 -14.67
C GLY A 159 2.98 -5.89 -15.52
N THR A 160 2.37 -5.61 -16.67
CA THR A 160 1.88 -6.66 -17.58
C THR A 160 3.02 -7.53 -18.12
N CYS A 161 2.70 -8.75 -18.52
CA CYS A 161 3.65 -9.71 -19.08
C CYS A 161 4.80 -10.14 -18.16
N ASN A 162 4.73 -9.86 -16.85
CA ASN A 162 5.55 -10.57 -15.88
C ASN A 162 5.33 -12.08 -15.98
N ASN A 163 4.05 -12.50 -15.98
CA ASN A 163 3.70 -13.88 -16.24
C ASN A 163 3.58 -14.14 -17.75
N PRO A 164 4.38 -15.04 -18.34
CA PRO A 164 4.38 -15.28 -19.78
C PRO A 164 3.18 -16.12 -20.25
N VAL A 165 2.44 -16.76 -19.33
CA VAL A 165 1.23 -17.52 -19.68
C VAL A 165 0.14 -16.55 -20.10
N GLN A 166 -0.36 -16.68 -21.33
CA GLN A 166 -1.33 -15.75 -21.93
C GLN A 166 -2.48 -15.41 -20.97
N SER A 167 -3.17 -16.41 -20.40
CA SER A 167 -4.32 -16.17 -19.50
C SER A 167 -3.99 -15.50 -18.16
N ARG A 168 -2.70 -15.29 -17.87
CA ARG A 168 -2.16 -14.75 -16.60
C ARG A 168 -1.31 -13.51 -16.82
N SER A 169 -1.17 -13.05 -18.06
CA SER A 169 -0.30 -11.92 -18.45
C SER A 169 -0.61 -10.61 -17.71
N SER A 170 -1.80 -10.47 -17.15
CA SER A 170 -2.25 -9.27 -16.44
C SER A 170 -2.16 -9.40 -14.92
N TRP A 171 -1.68 -10.54 -14.41
CA TRP A 171 -1.46 -10.71 -12.97
C TRP A 171 -0.36 -9.76 -12.51
N GLY A 172 -0.70 -8.95 -11.50
CA GLY A 172 0.20 -7.98 -10.90
C GLY A 172 0.28 -6.65 -11.65
N ALA A 173 -0.48 -6.48 -12.72
CA ALA A 173 -0.51 -5.23 -13.47
C ALA A 173 -1.19 -4.10 -12.68
N ALA A 174 -0.80 -2.86 -12.98
CA ALA A 174 -1.50 -1.68 -12.51
C ALA A 174 -2.98 -1.71 -12.93
N GLY A 175 -3.87 -1.36 -12.02
CA GLY A 175 -5.32 -1.42 -12.21
C GLY A 175 -5.94 -2.80 -11.95
N PHE A 176 -5.14 -3.82 -11.62
CA PHE A 176 -5.66 -5.12 -11.21
C PHE A 176 -6.23 -5.05 -9.77
N PRO A 177 -7.32 -5.78 -9.44
CA PRO A 177 -7.84 -5.78 -8.07
C PRO A 177 -6.87 -6.40 -7.06
N PHE A 178 -6.96 -5.95 -5.80
CA PHE A 178 -6.35 -6.66 -4.68
C PHE A 178 -6.88 -8.11 -4.59
N GLU A 179 -6.00 -9.03 -4.22
CA GLU A 179 -6.35 -10.42 -3.91
C GLU A 179 -6.90 -10.51 -2.48
N ARG A 180 -7.61 -11.60 -2.15
CA ARG A 180 -8.14 -11.80 -0.80
C ARG A 180 -7.62 -13.10 -0.20
N LEU A 181 -7.13 -13.03 1.03
CA LEU A 181 -6.77 -14.24 1.80
C LEU A 181 -8.02 -15.03 2.17
N LEU A 182 -9.06 -14.34 2.63
CA LEU A 182 -10.35 -14.90 2.97
C LEU A 182 -11.48 -14.26 2.15
N PRO A 183 -12.60 -14.96 1.88
CA PRO A 183 -13.78 -14.33 1.28
C PRO A 183 -14.21 -13.08 2.08
N PRO A 184 -14.66 -12.00 1.42
CA PRO A 184 -15.03 -10.77 2.13
C PRO A 184 -16.22 -10.95 3.08
N ALA A 185 -16.27 -10.11 4.11
CA ALA A 185 -17.41 -9.99 5.02
C ALA A 185 -18.33 -8.81 4.62
N TYR A 186 -18.82 -8.82 3.38
CA TYR A 186 -19.86 -7.87 2.96
C TYR A 186 -21.20 -8.27 3.59
N GLU A 187 -21.92 -7.30 4.14
CA GLU A 187 -23.22 -7.57 4.82
C GLU A 187 -24.30 -8.06 3.87
N ASP A 188 -24.25 -7.67 2.61
CA ASP A 188 -25.20 -8.11 1.57
C ASP A 188 -24.60 -9.18 0.64
N GLY A 189 -23.44 -9.74 1.01
CA GLY A 189 -22.67 -10.70 0.21
C GLY A 189 -22.09 -10.14 -1.09
N VAL A 190 -22.24 -8.83 -1.38
CA VAL A 190 -21.86 -8.22 -2.67
C VAL A 190 -20.93 -7.02 -2.46
N TRP A 191 -21.39 -5.97 -1.78
CA TRP A 191 -20.61 -4.73 -1.64
C TRP A 191 -20.95 -3.91 -0.39
N ALA A 192 -22.00 -4.21 0.39
CA ALA A 192 -22.32 -3.47 1.61
C ALA A 192 -21.24 -3.66 2.68
N PRO A 193 -20.61 -2.59 3.19
CA PRO A 193 -19.48 -2.68 4.12
C PRO A 193 -19.88 -3.34 5.44
N ARG A 194 -18.89 -3.83 6.20
CA ARG A 194 -19.11 -4.44 7.51
C ARG A 194 -19.40 -3.36 8.56
N LEU A 195 -20.66 -3.21 8.97
CA LEU A 195 -21.14 -2.20 9.92
C LEU A 195 -21.84 -2.81 11.14
N HIS A 196 -22.19 -4.09 11.11
CA HIS A 196 -22.87 -4.80 12.17
C HIS A 196 -22.02 -5.96 12.71
N SER A 197 -22.23 -6.26 13.99
CA SER A 197 -21.68 -7.41 14.68
C SER A 197 -22.22 -8.70 14.06
N ALA A 198 -21.32 -9.61 13.68
CA ALA A 198 -21.73 -10.92 13.15
C ALA A 198 -22.32 -11.82 14.24
N VAL A 199 -22.08 -11.48 15.52
CA VAL A 199 -22.55 -12.25 16.68
C VAL A 199 -23.90 -11.74 17.17
N SER A 200 -24.03 -10.42 17.35
CA SER A 200 -25.20 -9.81 17.99
C SER A 200 -26.17 -9.13 17.03
N GLY A 201 -25.76 -8.90 15.77
CA GLY A 201 -26.52 -8.11 14.78
C GLY A 201 -26.62 -6.62 15.08
N ARG A 202 -26.04 -6.14 16.20
CA ARG A 202 -26.04 -4.71 16.56
C ARG A 202 -25.01 -3.94 15.74
N PRO A 203 -25.21 -2.63 15.50
CA PRO A 203 -24.18 -1.79 14.88
C PRO A 203 -22.85 -1.86 15.65
N LEU A 204 -21.75 -1.95 14.92
CA LEU A 204 -20.40 -1.81 15.46
C LEU A 204 -20.20 -0.36 15.91
N ALA A 205 -19.37 -0.17 16.96
CA ALA A 205 -19.00 1.17 17.39
C ALA A 205 -18.37 1.97 16.23
N SER A 206 -18.60 3.29 16.25
CA SER A 206 -17.95 4.19 15.29
C SER A 206 -16.42 4.01 15.37
N PRO A 207 -15.71 3.99 14.22
CA PRO A 207 -14.26 3.95 14.19
C PRO A 207 -13.60 5.01 15.09
N ARG A 208 -14.19 6.21 15.20
CA ARG A 208 -13.69 7.26 16.09
C ARG A 208 -13.85 6.90 17.57
N THR A 209 -14.96 6.27 17.94
CA THR A 209 -15.17 5.79 19.31
C THR A 209 -14.14 4.72 19.68
N VAL A 210 -13.84 3.80 18.76
CA VAL A 210 -12.78 2.80 18.96
C VAL A 210 -11.41 3.47 19.06
N SER A 211 -11.10 4.42 18.17
CA SER A 211 -9.86 5.20 18.20
C SER A 211 -9.62 5.85 19.58
N VAL A 212 -10.63 6.56 20.10
CA VAL A 212 -10.51 7.26 21.39
C VAL A 212 -10.37 6.29 22.57
N ALA A 213 -11.08 5.16 22.53
CA ALA A 213 -11.11 4.22 23.65
C ALA A 213 -9.86 3.32 23.73
N VAL A 214 -9.35 2.89 22.58
CA VAL A 214 -8.32 1.85 22.49
C VAL A 214 -6.93 2.42 22.23
N PHE A 215 -6.82 3.58 21.55
CA PHE A 215 -5.54 4.12 21.09
C PHE A 215 -5.20 5.47 21.75
N PRO A 216 -4.58 5.45 22.95
CA PRO A 216 -4.02 6.65 23.57
C PRO A 216 -2.81 7.20 22.81
N ASP A 217 -2.36 8.39 23.22
CA ASP A 217 -1.08 8.97 22.81
C ASP A 217 -0.08 8.82 23.97
N ASN A 218 0.71 7.74 23.93
CA ASN A 218 1.79 7.47 24.86
C ASN A 218 3.11 7.45 24.10
N ASP A 219 4.09 8.23 24.55
CA ASP A 219 5.45 8.18 24.03
C ASP A 219 6.18 6.92 24.53
N ARG A 220 6.51 6.03 23.60
CA ARG A 220 7.13 4.72 23.82
C ARG A 220 8.13 4.44 22.69
N PRO A 221 9.32 5.08 22.72
CA PRO A 221 10.33 4.88 21.69
C PRO A 221 10.82 3.43 21.63
N ASP A 222 11.10 2.94 20.42
CA ASP A 222 11.77 1.66 20.18
C ASP A 222 13.28 1.87 20.22
N HIS A 223 13.95 1.25 21.19
CA HIS A 223 15.40 1.37 21.37
C HIS A 223 16.22 0.59 20.33
N ARG A 224 15.59 -0.18 19.44
CA ARG A 224 16.28 -1.00 18.43
C ARG A 224 16.32 -0.32 17.06
N PHE A 225 15.28 0.43 16.71
CA PHE A 225 15.05 0.91 15.35
C PHE A 225 14.83 2.42 15.31
N ASN A 226 15.22 3.04 14.20
CA ASN A 226 15.12 4.47 13.97
C ASN A 226 13.94 4.83 13.06
N LEU A 227 13.65 6.13 12.92
CA LEU A 227 12.57 6.62 12.06
C LEU A 227 12.77 6.32 10.57
N LEU A 228 14.02 6.08 10.12
CA LEU A 228 14.28 5.67 8.75
C LEU A 228 13.62 4.31 8.43
N LEU A 229 13.53 3.39 9.40
CA LEU A 229 12.78 2.13 9.22
C LEU A 229 11.30 2.40 8.95
N MET A 230 10.67 3.26 9.76
CA MET A 230 9.28 3.67 9.57
C MET A 230 9.10 4.32 8.19
N GLN A 231 9.96 5.27 7.84
CA GLN A 231 9.82 6.04 6.60
C GLN A 231 10.04 5.18 5.35
N PHE A 232 11.02 4.28 5.39
CA PHE A 232 11.28 3.33 4.30
C PHE A 232 10.12 2.33 4.15
N GLY A 233 9.48 1.93 5.25
CA GLY A 233 8.26 1.13 5.23
C GLY A 233 7.13 1.80 4.46
N GLN A 234 6.89 3.10 4.70
CA GLN A 234 5.90 3.88 3.95
C GLN A 234 6.28 4.01 2.46
N PHE A 235 7.54 4.34 2.18
CA PHE A 235 8.07 4.45 0.82
C PHE A 235 7.85 3.16 0.01
N MET A 236 8.20 2.01 0.59
CA MET A 236 7.99 0.71 -0.05
C MET A 236 6.52 0.32 -0.16
N ALA A 237 5.67 0.65 0.83
CA ALA A 237 4.23 0.43 0.73
C ALA A 237 3.62 1.11 -0.49
N HIS A 238 4.17 2.25 -0.91
CA HIS A 238 3.71 2.99 -2.07
C HIS A 238 4.08 2.32 -3.40
N ASP A 239 5.05 1.40 -3.41
CA ASP A 239 5.44 0.63 -4.60
C ASP A 239 4.37 -0.37 -5.04
N PHE A 240 3.73 -1.03 -4.08
CA PHE A 240 2.81 -2.13 -4.36
C PHE A 240 1.36 -1.86 -3.93
N THR A 241 1.08 -0.76 -3.21
CA THR A 241 -0.28 -0.38 -2.82
C THR A 241 -0.65 1.05 -3.19
N ARG A 242 -1.76 1.21 -3.93
CA ARG A 242 -2.43 2.49 -4.13
C ARG A 242 -3.92 2.26 -4.36
N SER A 243 -4.70 2.33 -3.28
CA SER A 243 -6.16 2.37 -3.42
C SER A 243 -6.63 3.75 -3.87
N ALA A 244 -7.71 3.81 -4.65
CA ALA A 244 -8.41 5.05 -4.98
C ALA A 244 -9.78 5.07 -4.32
N SER A 245 -10.21 6.24 -3.86
CA SER A 245 -11.61 6.46 -3.48
C SER A 245 -12.46 6.77 -4.70
N ILE A 246 -13.76 6.53 -4.58
CA ILE A 246 -14.71 6.90 -5.63
C ILE A 246 -14.65 8.42 -5.84
N ARG A 247 -14.49 8.85 -7.10
CA ARG A 247 -14.46 10.26 -7.51
C ARG A 247 -15.60 10.56 -8.46
N MET A 248 -15.86 11.85 -8.65
CA MET A 248 -16.77 12.34 -9.69
C MET A 248 -16.02 13.33 -10.57
N GLY A 249 -15.71 12.89 -11.80
CA GLY A 249 -14.80 13.63 -12.67
C GLY A 249 -13.45 13.86 -11.98
N LYS A 250 -13.07 15.12 -11.77
CA LYS A 250 -11.84 15.50 -11.06
C LYS A 250 -12.06 15.77 -9.57
N GLU A 251 -13.31 15.88 -9.12
CA GLU A 251 -13.67 16.29 -7.76
C GLU A 251 -13.77 15.09 -6.80
N GLU A 252 -13.50 15.36 -5.52
CA GLU A 252 -13.71 14.40 -4.44
C GLU A 252 -15.17 14.42 -3.96
N VAL A 253 -15.67 13.25 -3.59
CA VAL A 253 -17.02 13.12 -3.03
C VAL A 253 -17.03 13.65 -1.58
N GLN A 254 -18.04 14.45 -1.26
CA GLN A 254 -18.33 14.88 0.11
C GLN A 254 -19.47 14.08 0.71
N CYS A 255 -19.28 13.66 1.95
CA CYS A 255 -20.19 12.79 2.72
C CYS A 255 -20.59 13.41 4.05
N CYS A 256 -19.98 14.53 4.43
CA CYS A 256 -20.39 15.36 5.56
C CYS A 256 -20.97 16.68 5.03
N ASN A 257 -21.77 17.36 5.86
CA ASN A 257 -22.10 18.77 5.64
C ASN A 257 -20.81 19.61 5.56
N ALA A 258 -20.88 20.77 4.91
CA ALA A 258 -19.74 21.67 4.74
C ALA A 258 -19.10 22.13 6.08
N ASP A 259 -19.89 22.18 7.15
CA ASP A 259 -19.46 22.50 8.51
C ASP A 259 -19.12 21.27 9.36
N PHE A 260 -19.18 20.06 8.79
CA PHE A 260 -18.93 18.77 9.43
C PHE A 260 -19.82 18.48 10.65
N SER A 261 -20.95 19.18 10.78
CA SER A 261 -21.91 19.05 11.89
C SER A 261 -22.74 17.77 11.87
N SER A 262 -22.79 17.07 10.73
CA SER A 262 -23.41 15.76 10.55
C SER A 262 -23.07 15.15 9.19
N PRO A 263 -23.28 13.83 9.01
CA PRO A 263 -23.33 13.19 7.70
C PRO A 263 -24.39 13.83 6.78
N LEU A 264 -24.15 13.80 5.47
CA LEU A 264 -25.18 14.18 4.50
C LEU A 264 -26.39 13.25 4.60
N HIS A 265 -27.59 13.81 4.43
CA HIS A 265 -28.81 13.02 4.35
C HIS A 265 -28.73 12.01 3.18
N PRO A 266 -29.23 10.77 3.32
CA PRO A 266 -29.09 9.72 2.29
C PRO A 266 -29.54 10.12 0.89
N ASP A 267 -30.55 10.99 0.77
CA ASP A 267 -31.05 11.49 -0.52
C ASP A 267 -30.07 12.42 -1.25
N HIS A 268 -29.14 13.04 -0.51
CA HIS A 268 -28.10 13.94 -0.99
C HIS A 268 -26.71 13.29 -1.03
N ALA A 269 -26.50 12.24 -0.24
CA ALA A 269 -25.23 11.53 -0.17
C ALA A 269 -24.95 10.74 -1.45
N HIS A 270 -23.69 10.77 -1.90
CA HIS A 270 -23.23 9.89 -2.97
C HIS A 270 -23.33 8.43 -2.52
N PHE A 271 -23.61 7.49 -3.42
CA PHE A 271 -23.70 6.05 -3.08
C PHE A 271 -22.39 5.46 -2.53
N GLY A 272 -21.27 6.16 -2.76
CA GLY A 272 -19.95 5.85 -2.25
C GLY A 272 -19.65 6.44 -0.87
N CYS A 273 -20.61 7.09 -0.21
CA CYS A 273 -20.39 7.67 1.11
C CYS A 273 -20.41 6.63 2.21
N LEU A 274 -19.43 6.73 3.12
CA LEU A 274 -19.35 5.92 4.33
C LEU A 274 -18.72 6.75 5.47
N PRO A 275 -19.34 7.88 5.84
CA PRO A 275 -18.77 8.85 6.78
C PRO A 275 -18.51 8.22 8.16
N ILE A 276 -17.55 8.79 8.88
CA ILE A 276 -17.23 8.37 10.25
C ILE A 276 -17.97 9.31 11.20
N GLU A 277 -18.96 8.79 11.90
CA GLU A 277 -19.72 9.55 12.89
C GLU A 277 -18.87 9.85 14.12
N VAL A 278 -18.97 11.08 14.62
CA VAL A 278 -18.26 11.55 15.81
C VAL A 278 -19.28 11.88 16.89
N SER A 279 -19.09 11.24 18.06
CA SER A 279 -20.02 11.33 19.19
C SER A 279 -20.18 12.76 19.70
N SER A 280 -21.37 13.05 20.24
CA SER A 280 -21.65 14.31 20.93
C SER A 280 -20.65 14.60 22.07
N ALA A 281 -20.19 13.54 22.71
CA ALA A 281 -19.26 13.51 23.83
C ALA A 281 -17.79 13.25 23.44
N ASP A 282 -17.41 13.31 22.16
CA ASP A 282 -16.00 13.15 21.74
C ASP A 282 -15.10 14.16 22.47
N PRO A 283 -13.97 13.75 23.08
CA PRO A 283 -13.16 14.63 23.92
C PRO A 283 -12.41 15.72 23.16
N PHE A 284 -12.27 15.61 21.84
CA PHE A 284 -11.52 16.54 21.00
C PHE A 284 -12.44 17.27 20.02
N TYR A 285 -13.09 16.53 19.13
CA TYR A 285 -13.88 17.08 18.03
C TYR A 285 -15.14 17.83 18.47
N SER A 286 -15.72 17.45 19.62
CA SER A 286 -16.90 18.15 20.15
C SER A 286 -16.65 19.62 20.47
N LYS A 287 -15.41 19.98 20.83
CA LYS A 287 -14.99 21.36 21.11
C LYS A 287 -15.08 22.27 19.88
N PHE A 288 -15.07 21.67 18.69
CA PHE A 288 -15.14 22.34 17.40
C PHE A 288 -16.49 22.14 16.70
N GLY A 289 -17.47 21.50 17.37
CA GLY A 289 -18.78 21.20 16.77
C GLY A 289 -18.77 20.10 15.70
N ILE A 290 -17.66 19.36 15.56
CA ILE A 290 -17.47 18.35 14.52
C ILE A 290 -18.17 17.05 14.93
N ARG A 291 -19.06 16.55 14.06
CA ARG A 291 -19.82 15.29 14.25
C ARG A 291 -19.65 14.30 13.11
N CYS A 292 -18.90 14.64 12.07
CA CYS A 292 -18.67 13.81 10.90
C CYS A 292 -17.24 13.99 10.39
N LEU A 293 -16.49 12.90 10.23
CA LEU A 293 -15.25 12.90 9.46
C LEU A 293 -15.55 12.33 8.07
N ASN A 294 -15.16 13.06 7.02
CA ASN A 294 -15.46 12.70 5.65
C ASN A 294 -14.75 11.40 5.27
N PHE A 295 -15.49 10.42 4.76
CA PHE A 295 -14.92 9.18 4.27
C PHE A 295 -15.72 8.67 3.07
N VAL A 296 -14.97 8.36 2.01
CA VAL A 296 -15.49 7.85 0.75
C VAL A 296 -14.95 6.43 0.54
N ARG A 297 -15.84 5.56 0.11
CA ARG A 297 -15.53 4.17 -0.23
C ARG A 297 -14.52 4.07 -1.36
N LEU A 298 -13.79 2.97 -1.38
CA LEU A 298 -12.82 2.70 -2.43
C LEU A 298 -13.47 2.36 -3.77
N ALA A 299 -12.77 2.77 -4.82
CA ALA A 299 -13.03 2.38 -6.18
C ALA A 299 -12.81 0.88 -6.38
N LEU A 300 -13.62 0.32 -7.28
CA LEU A 300 -13.61 -1.09 -7.60
C LEU A 300 -12.89 -1.34 -8.93
N ALA A 301 -12.34 -2.54 -9.06
CA ALA A 301 -11.76 -3.04 -10.30
C ALA A 301 -12.45 -4.34 -10.73
N ARG A 302 -12.62 -4.49 -12.05
CA ARG A 302 -12.99 -5.77 -12.65
C ARG A 302 -11.75 -6.67 -12.69
N ASP A 303 -11.91 -7.94 -12.34
CA ASP A 303 -10.82 -8.89 -12.54
C ASP A 303 -10.60 -9.20 -14.04
N GLY A 304 -9.46 -9.81 -14.37
CA GLY A 304 -9.11 -10.14 -15.77
C GLY A 304 -10.04 -11.15 -16.45
N LYS A 305 -10.99 -11.76 -15.72
CA LYS A 305 -12.01 -12.66 -16.28
C LYS A 305 -13.35 -11.96 -16.50
N CYS A 306 -13.50 -10.69 -16.09
CA CYS A 306 -14.75 -9.92 -16.18
C CYS A 306 -15.94 -10.62 -15.52
N MET A 307 -15.72 -11.31 -14.41
CA MET A 307 -16.80 -12.01 -13.72
C MET A 307 -17.57 -11.03 -12.84
N VAL A 308 -18.89 -11.05 -12.94
CA VAL A 308 -19.78 -10.33 -12.03
C VAL A 308 -19.87 -11.12 -10.72
N GLY A 309 -19.74 -10.41 -9.60
CA GLY A 309 -19.76 -10.97 -8.25
C GLY A 309 -19.56 -9.87 -7.21
N TYR A 310 -19.01 -10.23 -6.06
CA TYR A 310 -18.72 -9.25 -5.01
C TYR A 310 -17.66 -8.23 -5.42
N GLY A 311 -17.71 -7.05 -4.80
CA GLY A 311 -16.79 -5.94 -5.06
C GLY A 311 -15.34 -6.25 -4.72
N LYS A 312 -14.44 -5.90 -5.64
CA LYS A 312 -12.99 -6.02 -5.47
C LYS A 312 -12.35 -4.64 -5.61
N GLN A 313 -11.62 -4.20 -4.59
CA GLN A 313 -10.98 -2.89 -4.58
C GLN A 313 -9.84 -2.83 -5.60
N LEU A 314 -9.76 -1.68 -6.27
CA LEU A 314 -8.74 -1.36 -7.26
C LEU A 314 -7.38 -1.12 -6.60
N ASN A 315 -6.33 -1.75 -7.12
CA ASN A 315 -4.96 -1.31 -6.91
C ASN A 315 -4.50 -0.52 -8.14
N ARG A 316 -4.16 0.76 -7.98
CA ARG A 316 -3.80 1.64 -9.10
C ARG A 316 -2.35 1.49 -9.57
N VAL A 317 -1.50 0.91 -8.73
CA VAL A 317 -0.08 0.68 -9.03
C VAL A 317 0.17 -0.80 -9.33
N THR A 318 1.35 -1.11 -9.86
CA THR A 318 1.79 -2.50 -10.02
C THR A 318 1.79 -3.21 -8.66
N HIS A 319 1.64 -4.54 -8.64
CA HIS A 319 1.69 -5.31 -7.40
C HIS A 319 3.11 -5.74 -7.01
N PHE A 320 4.11 -5.45 -7.87
CA PHE A 320 5.47 -5.92 -7.70
C PHE A 320 6.28 -4.94 -6.86
N ILE A 321 7.46 -5.40 -6.42
CA ILE A 321 8.49 -4.49 -5.93
C ILE A 321 9.37 -4.15 -7.14
N ASP A 322 8.98 -3.11 -7.88
CA ASP A 322 9.58 -2.73 -9.16
C ASP A 322 9.86 -1.23 -9.30
N GLY A 323 9.86 -0.50 -8.17
CA GLY A 323 10.18 0.93 -8.13
C GLY A 323 9.15 1.78 -8.85
N SER A 324 7.92 1.32 -9.03
CA SER A 324 6.85 2.05 -9.70
C SER A 324 6.53 3.39 -9.04
N HIS A 325 6.77 3.52 -7.74
CA HIS A 325 6.67 4.78 -7.00
C HIS A 325 7.81 5.77 -7.34
N VAL A 326 8.90 5.34 -7.99
CA VAL A 326 9.95 6.18 -8.57
C VAL A 326 9.68 6.42 -10.06
N TYR A 327 9.29 5.38 -10.80
CA TYR A 327 9.25 5.37 -12.27
C TYR A 327 7.86 5.56 -12.90
N GLY A 328 6.80 5.47 -12.12
CA GLY A 328 5.41 5.41 -12.57
C GLY A 328 4.92 3.98 -12.79
N SER A 329 3.59 3.81 -12.78
CA SER A 329 2.89 2.55 -13.07
C SER A 329 2.28 2.51 -14.49
N ASP A 330 2.65 3.47 -15.34
CA ASP A 330 2.18 3.58 -16.72
C ASP A 330 3.22 4.31 -17.59
N GLU A 331 3.10 4.12 -18.90
CA GLU A 331 4.02 4.70 -19.89
C GLU A 331 4.03 6.23 -19.86
N ALA A 332 2.86 6.86 -19.72
CA ALA A 332 2.75 8.32 -19.79
C ALA A 332 3.44 8.98 -18.59
N THR A 333 3.24 8.43 -17.39
CA THR A 333 3.93 8.87 -16.17
C THR A 333 5.44 8.72 -16.31
N ALA A 334 5.93 7.55 -16.72
CA ALA A 334 7.37 7.31 -16.88
C ALA A 334 8.02 8.26 -17.91
N VAL A 335 7.39 8.41 -19.09
CA VAL A 335 7.80 9.38 -20.13
C VAL A 335 7.86 10.80 -19.55
N SER A 336 6.87 11.19 -18.74
CA SER A 336 6.83 12.53 -18.16
C SER A 336 7.98 12.80 -17.17
N LEU A 337 8.54 11.76 -16.56
CA LEU A 337 9.60 11.82 -15.56
C LEU A 337 11.01 11.74 -16.17
N ARG A 338 11.15 11.28 -17.41
CA ARG A 338 12.45 11.13 -18.09
C ARG A 338 12.93 12.42 -18.75
N THR A 339 14.25 12.59 -18.82
CA THR A 339 14.91 13.65 -19.61
C THR A 339 15.02 13.28 -21.09
N PHE A 340 15.01 11.98 -21.42
CA PHE A 340 15.42 11.43 -22.73
C PHE A 340 16.83 11.86 -23.14
N SER A 341 17.70 12.08 -22.14
CA SER A 341 19.13 12.28 -22.32
C SER A 341 19.91 11.56 -21.21
N GLY A 342 20.90 10.76 -21.60
CA GLY A 342 21.78 10.01 -20.70
C GLY A 342 21.05 8.96 -19.85
N GLY A 343 19.84 8.55 -20.24
CA GLY A 343 19.00 7.62 -19.48
C GLY A 343 18.45 8.17 -18.17
N ARG A 344 18.47 9.50 -17.96
CA ARG A 344 18.19 10.13 -16.66
C ARG A 344 16.72 10.43 -16.40
N LEU A 345 16.39 10.54 -15.12
CA LEU A 345 15.17 11.18 -14.65
C LEU A 345 15.36 12.70 -14.53
N LYS A 346 14.27 13.44 -14.76
CA LYS A 346 14.21 14.89 -14.57
C LYS A 346 14.42 15.22 -13.09
N SER A 347 15.25 16.20 -12.83
CA SER A 347 15.50 16.75 -11.49
C SER A 347 15.52 18.29 -11.54
N THR A 348 15.58 18.93 -10.38
CA THR A 348 15.68 20.40 -10.24
C THR A 348 16.77 20.76 -9.23
N PHE A 349 17.33 21.96 -9.35
CA PHE A 349 18.46 22.43 -8.52
C PHE A 349 18.21 23.82 -7.92
N PRO A 350 17.11 24.04 -7.16
CA PRO A 350 16.72 25.36 -6.69
C PRO A 350 17.69 25.94 -5.64
N SER A 351 18.37 25.08 -4.88
CA SER A 351 19.34 25.43 -3.85
C SER A 351 20.80 25.15 -4.25
N GLY A 352 21.01 24.54 -5.42
CA GLY A 352 22.28 23.98 -5.88
C GLY A 352 22.34 22.44 -5.78
N GLU A 353 21.46 21.82 -4.99
CA GLU A 353 21.41 20.37 -4.78
C GLU A 353 20.32 19.70 -5.62
N GLU A 354 20.54 18.44 -6.01
CA GLU A 354 19.60 17.69 -6.86
C GLU A 354 18.34 17.31 -6.07
N LEU A 355 17.18 17.83 -6.49
CA LEU A 355 15.88 17.46 -5.93
C LEU A 355 14.98 16.87 -7.00
N LEU A 356 13.88 16.24 -6.57
CA LEU A 356 12.79 15.81 -7.44
C LEU A 356 12.28 16.97 -8.31
N PRO A 357 11.74 16.70 -9.51
CA PRO A 357 11.16 17.75 -10.33
C PRO A 357 9.92 18.35 -9.63
N PHE A 358 9.67 19.64 -9.83
CA PHE A 358 8.47 20.28 -9.29
C PHE A 358 7.20 19.67 -9.89
N ALA A 359 6.17 19.53 -9.06
CA ALA A 359 4.83 19.19 -9.50
C ALA A 359 4.24 20.34 -10.33
N THR A 360 3.57 20.01 -11.43
CA THR A 360 2.85 20.99 -12.26
C THR A 360 1.49 21.34 -11.67
N GLU A 361 0.96 20.51 -10.77
CA GLU A 361 -0.38 20.62 -10.23
C GLU A 361 -0.34 21.32 -8.87
N ARG A 362 -1.11 22.41 -8.72
CA ARG A 362 -1.20 23.16 -7.46
C ARG A 362 -1.79 22.34 -6.30
N SER A 363 -2.49 21.25 -6.59
CA SER A 363 -3.08 20.34 -5.59
C SER A 363 -2.14 19.22 -5.15
N ALA A 364 -0.88 19.20 -5.62
CA ALA A 364 0.07 18.15 -5.26
C ALA A 364 0.52 18.23 -3.79
N CYS A 365 0.37 19.41 -3.16
CA CYS A 365 0.69 19.67 -1.77
C CYS A 365 -0.10 20.89 -1.27
N GLU A 366 0.16 21.39 -0.06
CA GLU A 366 -0.59 22.49 0.54
C GLU A 366 -0.44 23.81 -0.23
N PRO A 367 -1.49 24.65 -0.34
CA PRO A 367 -1.43 25.89 -1.13
C PRO A 367 -0.38 26.91 -0.67
N TRP A 368 0.08 26.81 0.59
CA TRP A 368 1.13 27.68 1.14
C TRP A 368 2.53 27.09 1.03
N ALA A 369 2.67 25.82 0.63
CA ALA A 369 3.96 25.23 0.38
C ALA A 369 4.66 25.99 -0.75
N LYS A 370 5.93 26.30 -0.56
CA LYS A 370 6.78 27.00 -1.54
C LYS A 370 7.14 26.10 -2.71
N ALA A 371 7.17 24.78 -2.51
CA ALA A 371 7.42 23.79 -3.54
C ALA A 371 6.61 22.52 -3.27
N CYS A 372 6.04 21.96 -4.33
CA CYS A 372 5.56 20.59 -4.38
C CYS A 372 6.42 19.80 -5.36
N PHE A 373 6.65 18.52 -5.09
CA PHE A 373 7.46 17.64 -5.93
C PHE A 373 6.60 16.58 -6.61
N ARG A 374 7.12 15.98 -7.69
CA ARG A 374 6.48 14.84 -8.36
C ARG A 374 7.47 13.70 -8.56
N SER A 375 6.97 12.48 -8.47
CA SER A 375 7.70 11.24 -8.78
C SER A 375 6.76 10.25 -9.48
N GLY A 376 7.07 8.96 -9.46
CA GLY A 376 6.19 7.90 -9.95
C GLY A 376 4.91 7.70 -9.12
N ASP A 377 4.89 8.17 -7.88
CA ASP A 377 3.72 8.11 -6.99
C ASP A 377 3.20 9.51 -6.62
N ASP A 378 1.88 9.65 -6.57
CA ASP A 378 1.20 10.93 -6.30
C ASP A 378 1.14 11.28 -4.80
N ARG A 379 1.54 10.38 -3.89
CA ARG A 379 1.68 10.68 -2.45
C ARG A 379 3.09 11.15 -2.07
N THR A 380 3.97 11.41 -3.04
CA THR A 380 5.36 11.85 -2.80
C THR A 380 5.47 12.96 -1.74
N ASN A 381 4.51 13.89 -1.70
CA ASN A 381 4.53 15.05 -0.79
C ASN A 381 3.84 14.80 0.56
N GLN A 382 3.38 13.58 0.86
CA GLN A 382 2.53 13.31 2.04
C GLN A 382 3.16 13.76 3.36
N VAL A 383 4.46 13.55 3.50
CA VAL A 383 5.30 14.06 4.60
C VAL A 383 6.70 14.35 4.02
N VAL A 384 7.37 15.38 4.54
CA VAL A 384 8.69 15.81 4.01
C VAL A 384 9.74 14.68 3.97
N SER A 385 9.76 13.81 4.97
CA SER A 385 10.66 12.65 5.04
C SER A 385 10.36 11.58 3.98
N LEU A 386 9.13 11.48 3.48
CA LEU A 386 8.80 10.62 2.35
C LEU A 386 9.37 11.22 1.05
N THR A 387 9.19 12.53 0.85
CA THR A 387 9.77 13.24 -0.30
C THR A 387 11.30 13.13 -0.33
N GLU A 388 11.95 13.15 0.83
CA GLU A 388 13.38 12.91 0.98
C GLU A 388 13.78 11.53 0.44
N VAL A 389 13.12 10.44 0.87
CA VAL A 389 13.45 9.09 0.38
C VAL A 389 13.16 8.93 -1.11
N HIS A 390 12.11 9.57 -1.65
CA HIS A 390 11.91 9.64 -3.11
C HIS A 390 13.05 10.38 -3.82
N THR A 391 13.56 11.46 -3.23
CA THR A 391 14.71 12.20 -3.77
C THR A 391 15.97 11.34 -3.74
N LEU A 392 16.19 10.56 -2.67
CA LEU A 392 17.31 9.63 -2.55
C LEU A 392 17.36 8.63 -3.73
N PHE A 393 16.24 7.99 -4.05
CA PHE A 393 16.21 6.99 -5.14
C PHE A 393 16.14 7.60 -6.55
N LEU A 394 15.71 8.85 -6.70
CA LEU A 394 15.92 9.61 -7.93
C LEU A 394 17.42 9.87 -8.17
N ARG A 395 18.13 10.35 -7.14
CA ARG A 395 19.58 10.58 -7.18
C ARG A 395 20.31 9.29 -7.51
N GLU A 396 19.93 8.17 -6.87
CA GLU A 396 20.57 6.88 -7.13
C GLU A 396 20.39 6.44 -8.59
N HIS A 397 19.19 6.58 -9.15
CA HIS A 397 18.98 6.31 -10.58
C HIS A 397 19.86 7.18 -11.47
N ASN A 398 19.93 8.49 -11.22
CA ASN A 398 20.73 9.41 -12.02
C ASN A 398 22.24 9.15 -11.88
N ARG A 399 22.70 8.73 -10.68
CA ARG A 399 24.07 8.30 -10.39
C ARG A 399 24.44 7.04 -11.17
N VAL A 400 23.57 6.01 -11.13
CA VAL A 400 23.74 4.76 -11.86
C VAL A 400 23.75 5.00 -13.38
N ALA A 401 22.78 5.76 -13.90
CA ALA A 401 22.70 6.09 -15.33
C ALA A 401 23.96 6.82 -15.82
N ALA A 402 24.43 7.82 -15.08
CA ALA A 402 25.66 8.55 -15.40
C ALA A 402 26.90 7.64 -15.43
N ARG A 403 26.99 6.68 -14.50
CA ARG A 403 28.10 5.74 -14.45
C ARG A 403 28.05 4.73 -15.60
N LEU A 404 26.86 4.23 -15.95
CA LEU A 404 26.67 3.35 -17.10
C LEU A 404 27.00 4.06 -18.42
N GLU A 405 26.61 5.32 -18.58
CA GLU A 405 26.96 6.13 -19.75
C GLU A 405 28.48 6.29 -19.90
N ALA A 406 29.19 6.50 -18.78
CA ALA A 406 30.64 6.62 -18.79
C ALA A 406 31.35 5.29 -19.15
N LEU A 407 30.80 4.16 -18.71
CA LEU A 407 31.33 2.81 -18.99
C LEU A 407 31.00 2.35 -20.42
N ASN A 408 29.78 2.61 -20.87
CA ASN A 408 29.21 2.10 -22.12
C ASN A 408 28.81 3.25 -23.04
N ARG A 409 29.80 3.99 -23.55
CA ARG A 409 29.58 5.19 -24.39
C ARG A 409 28.77 4.95 -25.68
N HIS A 410 28.55 3.68 -26.05
CA HIS A 410 27.80 3.27 -27.21
C HIS A 410 26.31 2.97 -26.92
N TRP A 411 25.92 2.90 -25.65
CA TRP A 411 24.51 2.72 -25.26
C TRP A 411 23.70 3.97 -25.56
N ASP A 412 22.48 3.78 -26.05
CA ASP A 412 21.51 4.86 -26.25
C ASP A 412 20.76 5.21 -24.94
N ASP A 413 19.98 6.28 -24.97
CA ASP A 413 19.21 6.76 -23.82
C ASP A 413 18.29 5.68 -23.23
N GLU A 414 17.60 4.93 -24.10
CA GLU A 414 16.65 3.91 -23.66
C GLU A 414 17.36 2.75 -22.94
N THR A 415 18.50 2.30 -23.48
CA THR A 415 19.30 1.27 -22.84
C THR A 415 19.82 1.75 -21.48
N LEU A 416 20.33 2.98 -21.40
CA LEU A 416 20.79 3.58 -20.15
C LEU A 416 19.67 3.66 -19.11
N TYR A 417 18.49 4.15 -19.50
CA TYR A 417 17.33 4.27 -18.62
C TYR A 417 16.87 2.90 -18.09
N GLN A 418 16.71 1.91 -18.97
CA GLN A 418 16.22 0.60 -18.57
C GLN A 418 17.23 -0.16 -17.71
N GLU A 419 18.53 -0.04 -18.00
CA GLU A 419 19.58 -0.66 -17.19
C GLU A 419 19.69 0.00 -15.82
N ALA A 420 19.68 1.34 -15.74
CA ALA A 420 19.66 2.05 -14.47
C ALA A 420 18.41 1.71 -13.65
N ARG A 421 17.22 1.71 -14.26
CA ARG A 421 15.97 1.26 -13.62
C ARG A 421 16.10 -0.18 -13.10
N ARG A 422 16.61 -1.10 -13.91
CA ARG A 422 16.75 -2.52 -13.53
C ARG A 422 17.66 -2.70 -12.32
N ILE A 423 18.77 -1.95 -12.27
CA ILE A 423 19.73 -1.99 -11.16
C ILE A 423 19.11 -1.41 -9.88
N VAL A 424 18.51 -0.22 -9.93
CA VAL A 424 17.87 0.40 -8.74
C VAL A 424 16.71 -0.46 -8.23
N VAL A 425 15.95 -1.11 -9.10
CA VAL A 425 14.93 -2.10 -8.68
C VAL A 425 15.57 -3.27 -7.93
N ALA A 426 16.73 -3.76 -8.37
CA ALA A 426 17.45 -4.81 -7.66
C ALA A 426 17.94 -4.35 -6.28
N GLU A 427 18.40 -3.11 -6.16
CA GLU A 427 18.79 -2.50 -4.88
C GLU A 427 17.58 -2.42 -3.93
N LEU A 428 16.44 -1.92 -4.41
CA LEU A 428 15.19 -1.86 -3.64
C LEU A 428 14.74 -3.24 -3.18
N GLN A 429 14.73 -4.23 -4.08
CA GLN A 429 14.39 -5.61 -3.73
C GLN A 429 15.36 -6.18 -2.69
N LYS A 430 16.66 -5.99 -2.86
CA LYS A 430 17.66 -6.49 -1.92
C LYS A 430 17.47 -5.86 -0.53
N ILE A 431 17.42 -4.53 -0.44
CA ILE A 431 17.26 -3.80 0.82
C ILE A 431 15.96 -4.23 1.50
N PHE A 432 14.87 -4.31 0.73
CA PHE A 432 13.59 -4.69 1.28
C PHE A 432 13.56 -6.12 1.83
N TYR A 433 14.05 -7.11 1.06
CA TYR A 433 13.99 -8.52 1.48
C TYR A 433 15.05 -8.91 2.51
N ASN A 434 16.22 -8.27 2.52
CA ASN A 434 17.36 -8.69 3.35
C ASN A 434 17.69 -7.74 4.51
N GLU A 435 17.19 -6.50 4.50
CA GLU A 435 17.39 -5.54 5.59
C GLU A 435 16.05 -5.19 6.26
N TYR A 436 15.04 -4.76 5.49
CA TYR A 436 13.76 -4.32 6.05
C TYR A 436 12.87 -5.46 6.58
N LEU A 437 12.54 -6.46 5.75
CA LEU A 437 11.66 -7.57 6.16
C LEU A 437 12.18 -8.35 7.38
N PRO A 438 13.47 -8.72 7.49
CA PRO A 438 13.97 -9.36 8.71
C PRO A 438 13.98 -8.45 9.93
N ALA A 439 14.08 -7.12 9.76
CA ALA A 439 13.97 -6.18 10.86
C ALA A 439 12.53 -6.13 11.42
N VAL A 440 11.50 -6.19 10.56
CA VAL A 440 10.10 -6.07 10.99
C VAL A 440 9.45 -7.41 11.37
N LEU A 441 9.71 -8.48 10.60
CA LEU A 441 9.18 -9.82 10.86
C LEU A 441 9.99 -10.61 11.88
N GLY A 442 11.24 -10.20 12.10
CA GLY A 442 12.25 -11.01 12.76
C GLY A 442 12.88 -12.06 11.83
N HIS A 443 14.16 -12.31 12.06
CA HIS A 443 15.03 -13.06 11.14
C HIS A 443 14.58 -14.52 10.91
N GLN A 444 14.08 -15.20 11.96
CA GLN A 444 13.60 -16.58 11.86
C GLN A 444 12.35 -16.69 10.97
N LYS A 445 11.33 -15.84 11.19
CA LYS A 445 10.13 -15.77 10.37
C LYS A 445 10.44 -15.45 8.90
N ALA A 446 11.34 -14.49 8.66
CA ALA A 446 11.76 -14.14 7.31
C ALA A 446 12.40 -15.34 6.57
N ARG A 447 13.24 -16.13 7.27
CA ARG A 447 13.79 -17.39 6.74
C ARG A 447 12.72 -18.45 6.49
N GLN A 448 11.80 -18.64 7.44
CA GLN A 448 10.73 -19.63 7.36
C GLN A 448 9.86 -19.46 6.09
N TYR A 449 9.66 -18.21 5.66
CA TYR A 449 8.93 -17.84 4.45
C TYR A 449 9.78 -17.77 3.18
N GLY A 450 11.09 -18.04 3.26
CA GLY A 450 12.00 -17.96 2.12
C GLY A 450 12.23 -16.54 1.60
N LEU A 451 12.10 -15.53 2.47
CA LEU A 451 12.19 -14.12 2.10
C LEU A 451 13.64 -13.68 1.91
N LEU A 452 14.57 -14.21 2.71
CA LEU A 452 15.98 -13.88 2.62
C LEU A 452 16.62 -14.51 1.39
N ASP A 453 17.55 -13.79 0.76
CA ASP A 453 18.30 -14.27 -0.38
C ASP A 453 19.54 -15.05 0.04
N GLY A 454 19.90 -16.05 -0.77
CA GLY A 454 21.18 -16.73 -0.64
C GLY A 454 22.31 -15.87 -1.22
N LEU A 455 23.52 -16.04 -0.69
CA LEU A 455 24.70 -15.25 -1.07
C LEU A 455 25.41 -15.75 -2.34
N GLN A 456 24.90 -16.79 -3.03
CA GLN A 456 25.64 -17.44 -4.13
C GLN A 456 24.77 -17.72 -5.35
N GLY A 457 25.13 -17.07 -6.46
CA GLY A 457 24.68 -17.39 -7.81
C GLY A 457 23.21 -17.10 -8.10
N HIS A 458 22.74 -17.65 -9.22
CA HIS A 458 21.35 -17.50 -9.66
C HIS A 458 20.40 -18.36 -8.84
N THR A 459 19.22 -17.79 -8.57
CA THR A 459 18.08 -18.51 -8.01
C THR A 459 17.14 -18.97 -9.12
N ASN A 460 16.23 -19.88 -8.79
CA ASN A 460 15.15 -20.32 -9.65
C ASN A 460 13.82 -20.24 -8.90
N PHE A 461 13.58 -19.09 -8.26
CA PHE A 461 12.43 -18.86 -7.38
C PHE A 461 11.12 -18.75 -8.14
N TYR A 462 11.16 -18.22 -9.37
CA TYR A 462 9.95 -17.95 -10.13
C TYR A 462 9.09 -19.21 -10.40
N ASN A 463 7.81 -19.10 -10.08
CA ASN A 463 6.79 -20.07 -10.45
C ASN A 463 5.58 -19.36 -11.07
N ALA A 464 5.27 -19.70 -12.33
CA ALA A 464 4.17 -19.10 -13.08
C ALA A 464 2.76 -19.40 -12.53
N ASP A 465 2.61 -20.36 -11.62
CA ASP A 465 1.35 -20.67 -10.92
C ASP A 465 1.16 -19.85 -9.62
N VAL A 466 2.21 -19.18 -9.13
CA VAL A 466 2.10 -18.27 -7.99
C VAL A 466 1.43 -16.97 -8.47
N ARG A 467 0.43 -16.50 -7.72
CA ARG A 467 -0.29 -15.25 -8.01
C ARG A 467 0.38 -14.09 -7.25
N PRO A 468 1.12 -13.19 -7.92
CA PRO A 468 1.82 -12.07 -7.30
C PRO A 468 0.88 -10.87 -7.12
N LEU A 469 -0.22 -11.07 -6.39
CA LEU A 469 -1.18 -10.02 -6.12
C LEU A 469 -1.08 -9.62 -4.65
N VAL A 470 -1.20 -8.33 -4.41
CA VAL A 470 -1.26 -7.76 -3.07
C VAL A 470 -2.61 -8.08 -2.45
N PHE A 471 -2.59 -8.52 -1.20
CA PHE A 471 -3.76 -8.85 -0.42
C PHE A 471 -4.48 -7.61 0.08
N ASN A 472 -5.80 -7.71 0.12
CA ASN A 472 -6.64 -6.71 0.75
C ASN A 472 -6.34 -6.58 2.24
N GLU A 473 -6.03 -7.71 2.90
CA GLU A 473 -5.61 -7.78 4.29
C GLU A 473 -4.29 -7.04 4.54
N LEU A 474 -3.36 -7.08 3.59
CA LEU A 474 -2.10 -6.36 3.67
C LEU A 474 -2.35 -4.85 3.59
N SER A 475 -3.04 -4.40 2.53
CA SER A 475 -3.30 -2.98 2.25
C SER A 475 -4.29 -2.34 3.22
N GLY A 476 -5.29 -3.09 3.68
CA GLY A 476 -6.36 -2.60 4.56
C GLY A 476 -6.05 -2.74 6.06
N ALA A 477 -5.06 -3.55 6.44
CA ALA A 477 -4.70 -3.76 7.84
C ALA A 477 -3.21 -4.02 8.07
N ALA A 478 -2.68 -5.19 7.69
CA ALA A 478 -1.42 -5.69 8.26
C ALA A 478 -0.23 -4.78 8.03
N PHE A 479 -0.03 -4.23 6.82
CA PHE A 479 1.11 -3.33 6.52
C PHE A 479 0.89 -1.88 6.96
N ARG A 480 -0.21 -1.61 7.67
CA ARG A 480 -0.47 -0.36 8.38
C ARG A 480 0.02 -0.38 9.83
N PHE A 481 0.81 -1.40 10.21
CA PHE A 481 1.48 -1.44 11.51
C PHE A 481 2.39 -0.22 11.71
N GLY A 482 3.01 0.29 10.65
CA GLY A 482 3.89 1.45 10.71
C GLY A 482 3.20 2.73 11.22
N HIS A 483 1.87 2.80 11.24
CA HIS A 483 1.18 3.98 11.78
C HIS A 483 1.32 4.13 13.30
N SER A 484 1.58 3.05 14.05
CA SER A 484 1.91 3.16 15.48
C SER A 484 3.37 3.51 15.71
N THR A 485 4.25 3.28 14.73
CA THR A 485 5.69 3.56 14.85
C THR A 485 6.06 5.01 14.52
N VAL A 486 5.09 5.82 14.11
CA VAL A 486 5.31 7.23 13.78
C VAL A 486 5.42 8.05 15.06
N ASP A 487 6.49 8.83 15.16
CA ASP A 487 6.65 9.86 16.18
C ASP A 487 5.81 11.10 15.85
N GLY A 488 5.32 11.81 16.87
CA GLY A 488 4.57 13.05 16.70
C GLY A 488 5.43 14.23 16.23
N ALA A 489 6.75 14.14 16.33
CA ALA A 489 7.63 15.21 15.86
C ALA A 489 8.96 14.68 15.30
N PHE A 490 9.54 15.45 14.38
CA PHE A 490 10.92 15.24 13.95
C PHE A 490 11.85 16.12 14.78
N LEU A 491 12.86 15.50 15.41
CA LEU A 491 13.99 16.18 16.01
C LEU A 491 15.05 16.40 14.92
N ILE A 492 14.98 17.52 14.23
CA ILE A 492 15.90 17.88 13.16
C ILE A 492 17.22 18.34 13.76
N GLN A 493 18.28 17.60 13.47
CA GLN A 493 19.63 17.88 13.94
C GLN A 493 20.39 18.60 12.84
N HIS A 494 20.96 19.75 13.21
CA HIS A 494 21.69 20.57 12.27
C HIS A 494 23.18 20.57 12.58
N ARG A 495 24.01 20.50 11.55
CA ARG A 495 25.48 20.53 11.71
C ARG A 495 26.01 21.83 12.33
N HIS A 496 25.39 22.97 12.03
CA HIS A 496 25.90 24.31 12.37
C HIS A 496 24.91 25.21 13.15
N ARG A 497 23.76 24.68 13.55
CA ARG A 497 22.77 25.39 14.37
C ARG A 497 22.15 24.45 15.40
N ARG A 498 21.34 25.00 16.31
CA ARG A 498 20.65 24.20 17.32
C ARG A 498 19.64 23.27 16.66
N SER A 499 19.45 22.09 17.25
CA SER A 499 18.38 21.17 16.86
C SER A 499 17.00 21.82 17.00
N GLU A 500 16.08 21.37 16.16
CA GLU A 500 14.71 21.87 16.07
C GLU A 500 13.74 20.70 16.26
N LEU A 501 12.68 20.89 17.05
CA LEU A 501 11.59 19.92 17.18
C LEU A 501 10.42 20.41 16.32
N VAL A 502 10.04 19.63 15.32
CA VAL A 502 9.02 19.99 14.33
C VAL A 502 7.84 19.04 14.44
N PRO A 503 6.65 19.50 14.88
CA PRO A 503 5.45 18.68 14.91
C PRO A 503 5.11 18.13 13.53
N LEU A 504 4.65 16.88 13.48
CA LEU A 504 4.38 16.17 12.24
C LEU A 504 3.36 16.92 11.37
N HIS A 505 2.27 17.44 11.94
CA HIS A 505 1.22 18.12 11.17
C HIS A 505 1.71 19.37 10.43
N GLU A 506 2.81 19.99 10.84
CA GLU A 506 3.39 21.17 10.17
C GLU A 506 4.11 20.83 8.86
N VAL A 507 4.53 19.57 8.70
CA VAL A 507 5.30 19.08 7.54
C VAL A 507 4.55 18.04 6.69
N LEU A 508 3.27 17.80 7.02
CA LEU A 508 2.38 17.03 6.16
C LEU A 508 1.97 17.86 4.95
N LEU A 509 2.11 17.30 3.75
CA LEU A 509 1.78 17.99 2.50
C LEU A 509 2.52 19.32 2.31
N ASP A 510 3.65 19.54 3.00
CA ASP A 510 4.52 20.70 2.81
C ASP A 510 6.00 20.28 2.83
N PRO A 511 6.57 19.93 1.66
CA PRO A 511 7.97 19.53 1.55
C PRO A 511 8.91 20.73 1.35
N SER A 512 8.45 21.97 1.60
CA SER A 512 9.20 23.20 1.26
C SER A 512 10.56 23.28 1.94
N ARG A 513 10.75 22.60 3.07
CA ARG A 513 12.01 22.61 3.82
C ARG A 513 13.15 21.94 3.05
N LEU A 514 12.87 21.06 2.09
CA LEU A 514 13.89 20.50 1.17
C LEU A 514 14.57 21.57 0.31
N LEU A 515 14.01 22.79 0.21
CA LEU A 515 14.67 23.92 -0.45
C LEU A 515 15.78 24.56 0.41
N GLU A 516 15.78 24.33 1.72
CA GLU A 516 16.84 24.81 2.62
C GLU A 516 18.14 24.05 2.32
N ARG A 517 19.27 24.77 2.26
CA ARG A 517 20.58 24.14 2.07
C ARG A 517 20.90 23.19 3.23
N SER A 518 21.47 22.03 2.92
CA SER A 518 21.84 20.97 3.87
C SER A 518 20.66 20.28 4.58
N PHE A 519 19.41 20.69 4.32
CA PHE A 519 18.26 20.11 5.01
C PHE A 519 18.04 18.64 4.65
N PHE A 520 18.36 18.22 3.42
CA PHE A 520 18.34 16.82 3.02
C PHE A 520 19.29 15.96 3.86
N ASP A 521 20.57 16.36 3.98
CA ASP A 521 21.52 15.61 4.81
C ASP A 521 21.16 15.65 6.31
N ASP A 522 20.69 16.80 6.82
CA ASP A 522 20.28 16.99 8.22
C ASP A 522 19.07 16.12 8.59
N LEU A 523 18.03 16.10 7.74
CA LEU A 523 16.83 15.28 7.97
C LEU A 523 17.14 13.79 7.84
N LEU A 524 17.91 13.38 6.83
CA LEU A 524 18.32 11.98 6.67
C LEU A 524 19.13 11.49 7.88
N PHE A 525 20.04 12.31 8.40
CA PHE A 525 20.74 12.03 9.65
C PHE A 525 19.77 11.89 10.83
N SER A 526 18.83 12.83 10.98
CA SER A 526 17.79 12.76 12.02
C SER A 526 16.94 11.51 11.95
N LEU A 527 16.57 11.04 10.75
CA LEU A 527 15.80 9.80 10.60
C LEU A 527 16.59 8.57 11.05
N MET A 528 17.92 8.59 10.91
CA MET A 528 18.79 7.49 11.36
C MET A 528 19.12 7.53 12.85
N ASP A 529 19.06 8.71 13.47
CA ASP A 529 19.37 8.91 14.90
C ASP A 529 18.11 8.80 15.78
N GLN A 530 17.01 9.44 15.40
CA GLN A 530 15.79 9.46 16.20
C GLN A 530 15.11 8.07 16.23
N PRO A 531 14.72 7.56 17.42
CA PRO A 531 13.95 6.32 17.51
C PRO A 531 12.57 6.46 16.89
N GLN A 532 12.11 5.39 16.25
CA GLN A 532 10.68 5.26 15.95
C GLN A 532 9.90 4.91 17.23
N GLN A 533 8.58 5.01 17.19
CA GLN A 533 7.72 4.51 18.27
C GLN A 533 7.54 2.98 18.15
N GLN A 534 7.08 2.32 19.22
CA GLN A 534 6.82 0.87 19.22
C GLN A 534 5.57 0.49 18.40
N VAL A 535 5.44 -0.79 18.06
CA VAL A 535 4.17 -1.34 17.58
C VAL A 535 3.34 -1.80 18.77
N ASP A 536 2.37 -0.98 19.16
CA ASP A 536 1.51 -1.22 20.30
C ASP A 536 0.17 -0.44 20.20
N ASP A 537 -0.55 -0.34 21.32
CA ASP A 537 -1.81 0.39 21.42
C ASP A 537 -1.66 1.92 21.36
N SER A 538 -0.48 2.47 21.14
CA SER A 538 -0.26 3.91 21.06
C SER A 538 -0.25 4.42 19.63
N VAL A 539 -0.94 5.54 19.39
CA VAL A 539 -0.82 6.30 18.13
C VAL A 539 -0.81 7.78 18.48
N THR A 540 0.23 8.48 18.03
CA THR A 540 0.43 9.89 18.34
C THR A 540 -0.80 10.76 18.06
N PHE A 541 -1.03 11.78 18.90
CA PHE A 541 -2.07 12.79 18.72
C PHE A 541 -2.02 13.43 17.33
N GLU A 542 -0.82 13.55 16.78
CA GLU A 542 -0.53 14.12 15.47
C GLU A 542 -1.21 13.37 14.32
N LEU A 543 -1.33 12.04 14.44
CA LEU A 543 -2.01 11.20 13.44
C LEU A 543 -3.48 10.96 13.76
N SER A 544 -3.84 10.95 15.03
CA SER A 544 -5.18 10.56 15.48
C SER A 544 -6.14 11.74 15.67
N ARG A 545 -5.63 12.99 15.65
CA ARG A 545 -6.41 14.23 15.79
C ARG A 545 -5.99 15.33 14.82
N MET A 546 -4.72 15.38 14.41
CA MET A 546 -4.15 16.46 13.59
C MET A 546 -3.76 16.05 12.17
N LEU A 547 -4.09 14.83 11.74
CA LEU A 547 -3.71 14.37 10.40
C LEU A 547 -4.30 15.28 9.33
N PHE A 548 -3.42 15.87 8.51
CA PHE A 548 -3.75 16.85 7.46
C PHE A 548 -4.54 18.08 7.96
N ALA A 549 -4.40 18.46 9.23
CA ALA A 549 -4.99 19.68 9.78
C ALA A 549 -4.57 20.94 8.98
N GLY A 550 -3.35 20.93 8.44
CA GLY A 550 -2.77 22.10 7.79
C GLY A 550 -2.72 23.28 8.76
N ARG A 551 -3.52 24.31 8.53
CA ARG A 551 -3.63 25.49 9.42
C ARG A 551 -4.90 25.51 10.29
N LEU A 552 -5.68 24.45 10.26
CA LEU A 552 -6.89 24.31 11.06
C LEU A 552 -6.54 23.83 12.47
N PRO A 553 -7.36 24.14 13.49
CA PRO A 553 -7.13 23.68 14.86
C PRO A 553 -7.43 22.19 15.06
N PHE A 554 -7.85 21.47 14.02
CA PHE A 554 -8.10 20.04 14.00
C PHE A 554 -7.80 19.46 12.61
N GLY A 555 -7.42 18.19 12.56
CA GLY A 555 -7.33 17.38 11.35
C GLY A 555 -8.33 16.23 11.39
N THR A 556 -8.04 15.18 10.64
CA THR A 556 -8.77 13.91 10.72
C THR A 556 -8.03 12.90 11.62
N ASP A 557 -8.53 11.67 11.68
CA ASP A 557 -8.08 10.61 12.59
C ASP A 557 -7.64 9.37 11.79
N LEU A 558 -6.33 9.14 11.68
CA LEU A 558 -5.76 8.00 10.95
C LEU A 558 -6.22 6.64 11.51
N VAL A 559 -6.41 6.54 12.82
CA VAL A 559 -6.84 5.30 13.49
C VAL A 559 -8.27 4.98 13.07
N ALA A 560 -9.16 5.96 13.16
CA ALA A 560 -10.54 5.83 12.71
C ALA A 560 -10.60 5.49 11.21
N LEU A 561 -9.73 6.09 10.39
CA LEU A 561 -9.65 5.81 8.96
C LEU A 561 -9.16 4.40 8.65
N ASN A 562 -8.18 3.86 9.41
CA ASN A 562 -7.72 2.48 9.23
C ASN A 562 -8.84 1.48 9.51
N ILE A 563 -9.58 1.69 10.61
CA ILE A 563 -10.72 0.86 10.98
C ILE A 563 -11.82 0.95 9.92
N GLN A 564 -12.23 2.17 9.53
CA GLN A 564 -13.27 2.37 8.53
C GLN A 564 -12.86 1.80 7.17
N ARG A 565 -11.58 1.92 6.80
CA ARG A 565 -11.04 1.32 5.58
C ARG A 565 -11.07 -0.20 5.63
N GLY A 566 -10.72 -0.82 6.75
CA GLY A 566 -10.88 -2.27 6.93
C GLY A 566 -12.33 -2.73 6.71
N ARG A 567 -13.31 -1.97 7.21
CA ARG A 567 -14.75 -2.23 7.01
C ARG A 567 -15.20 -2.02 5.56
N ASP A 568 -14.68 -1.01 4.87
CA ASP A 568 -14.94 -0.74 3.44
C ASP A 568 -14.35 -1.81 2.51
N HIS A 569 -13.14 -2.29 2.83
CA HIS A 569 -12.52 -3.45 2.18
C HIS A 569 -13.30 -4.76 2.45
N ALA A 570 -14.24 -4.75 3.41
CA ALA A 570 -14.91 -5.92 3.94
C ALA A 570 -13.93 -7.00 4.41
N LEU A 571 -12.90 -6.58 5.14
CA LEU A 571 -12.04 -7.50 5.87
C LEU A 571 -12.87 -8.23 6.92
N ARG A 572 -12.55 -9.50 7.15
CA ARG A 572 -13.17 -10.27 8.22
C ARG A 572 -12.72 -9.77 9.61
N PRO A 573 -13.44 -10.15 10.68
CA PRO A 573 -12.95 -9.90 12.02
C PRO A 573 -11.60 -10.56 12.28
N TYR A 574 -10.84 -9.97 13.19
CA TYR A 574 -9.50 -10.39 13.58
C TYR A 574 -9.37 -11.90 13.87
N ASN A 575 -10.32 -12.49 14.59
CA ASN A 575 -10.29 -13.91 14.95
C ASN A 575 -10.32 -14.86 13.74
N ASP A 576 -10.91 -14.47 12.61
CA ASP A 576 -10.90 -15.29 11.39
C ASP A 576 -9.48 -15.40 10.82
N TYR A 577 -8.69 -14.31 10.93
CA TYR A 577 -7.31 -14.29 10.50
C TYR A 577 -6.37 -14.96 11.48
N ARG A 578 -6.66 -14.93 12.79
CA ARG A 578 -5.96 -15.77 13.78
C ARG A 578 -6.10 -17.25 13.41
N GLU A 579 -7.34 -17.71 13.16
CA GLU A 579 -7.58 -19.09 12.77
C GLU A 579 -6.88 -19.44 11.44
N TRP A 580 -6.95 -18.54 10.45
CA TRP A 580 -6.22 -18.71 9.19
C TRP A 580 -4.71 -18.81 9.41
N ALA A 581 -4.15 -18.01 10.32
CA ALA A 581 -2.74 -18.06 10.70
C ALA A 581 -2.37 -19.32 11.51
N GLY A 582 -3.35 -20.14 11.92
CA GLY A 582 -3.14 -21.35 12.72
C GLY A 582 -3.14 -21.10 14.23
N LEU A 583 -3.59 -19.92 14.67
CA LEU A 583 -3.72 -19.54 16.06
C LEU A 583 -5.13 -19.86 16.58
N PRO A 584 -5.28 -20.12 17.90
CA PRO A 584 -6.60 -20.18 18.50
C PRO A 584 -7.30 -18.81 18.43
N ARG A 585 -8.62 -18.84 18.24
CA ARG A 585 -9.47 -17.65 18.37
C ARG A 585 -9.39 -17.11 19.80
N VAL A 586 -9.47 -15.80 19.95
CA VAL A 586 -9.66 -15.14 21.24
C VAL A 586 -11.12 -15.28 21.65
N THR A 587 -11.39 -15.85 22.81
CA THR A 587 -12.74 -16.13 23.32
C THR A 587 -13.21 -15.15 24.39
N SER A 588 -12.29 -14.38 25.01
CA SER A 588 -12.64 -13.32 25.94
C SER A 588 -11.68 -12.13 25.83
N PHE A 589 -12.15 -10.93 26.16
CA PHE A 589 -11.36 -9.70 26.00
C PHE A 589 -10.11 -9.67 26.90
N GLU A 590 -10.15 -10.37 28.02
CA GLU A 590 -9.06 -10.52 28.99
C GLU A 590 -7.78 -11.07 28.35
N GLN A 591 -7.89 -11.81 27.24
CA GLN A 591 -6.75 -12.32 26.49
C GLN A 591 -5.97 -11.21 25.73
N PHE A 592 -6.53 -10.01 25.59
CA PHE A 592 -5.82 -8.83 25.07
C PHE A 592 -5.04 -8.07 26.15
N GLY A 593 -4.99 -8.59 27.39
CA GLY A 593 -4.21 -8.00 28.47
C GLY A 593 -4.67 -6.57 28.81
N PRO A 594 -3.77 -5.56 28.82
CA PRO A 594 -4.12 -4.19 29.19
C PRO A 594 -5.26 -3.56 28.37
N ALA A 595 -5.41 -3.95 27.09
CA ALA A 595 -6.44 -3.42 26.21
C ALA A 595 -7.84 -4.03 26.43
N ALA A 596 -7.96 -5.04 27.31
CA ALA A 596 -9.20 -5.80 27.52
C ALA A 596 -10.40 -4.90 27.86
N ALA A 597 -10.25 -4.02 28.85
CA ALA A 597 -11.33 -3.14 29.32
C ALA A 597 -11.74 -2.11 28.24
N ALA A 598 -10.76 -1.56 27.53
CA ALA A 598 -11.00 -0.63 26.44
C ALA A 598 -11.77 -1.31 25.29
N LEU A 599 -11.34 -2.49 24.86
CA LEU A 599 -12.02 -3.27 23.82
C LEU A 599 -13.43 -3.68 24.23
N ALA A 600 -13.62 -4.17 25.46
CA ALA A 600 -14.94 -4.56 25.97
C ALA A 600 -15.93 -3.37 26.05
N SER A 601 -15.43 -2.13 26.10
CA SER A 601 -16.28 -0.94 26.09
C SER A 601 -16.82 -0.56 24.71
N VAL A 602 -16.20 -1.05 23.62
CA VAL A 602 -16.54 -0.67 22.24
C VAL A 602 -16.89 -1.85 21.32
N TYR A 603 -16.58 -3.08 21.70
CA TYR A 603 -16.98 -4.30 21.00
C TYR A 603 -17.84 -5.19 21.90
N GLY A 604 -18.92 -5.73 21.35
CA GLY A 604 -19.79 -6.68 22.07
C GLY A 604 -19.22 -8.10 22.18
N SER A 605 -18.28 -8.46 21.29
CA SER A 605 -17.62 -9.77 21.26
C SER A 605 -16.20 -9.63 20.72
N PRO A 606 -15.22 -10.44 21.19
CA PRO A 606 -13.90 -10.55 20.55
C PRO A 606 -13.97 -10.94 19.06
N ASP A 607 -15.04 -11.63 18.65
CA ASP A 607 -15.29 -11.99 17.25
C ASP A 607 -15.72 -10.81 16.37
N ASP A 608 -15.90 -9.61 16.93
CA ASP A 608 -16.24 -8.40 16.16
C ASP A 608 -15.05 -7.45 15.94
N VAL A 609 -13.92 -7.70 16.62
CA VAL A 609 -12.72 -6.85 16.60
C VAL A 609 -12.20 -6.73 15.16
N ASP A 610 -12.01 -5.48 14.71
CA ASP A 610 -11.47 -5.19 13.38
C ASP A 610 -10.02 -5.74 13.25
N LEU A 611 -9.65 -6.30 12.09
CA LEU A 611 -8.33 -6.94 11.89
C LEU A 611 -7.16 -6.03 12.28
N TRP A 612 -7.20 -4.76 11.89
CA TRP A 612 -6.12 -3.82 12.23
C TRP A 612 -6.01 -3.63 13.75
N VAL A 613 -7.13 -3.46 14.45
CA VAL A 613 -7.16 -3.29 15.91
C VAL A 613 -6.60 -4.52 16.60
N GLY A 614 -7.12 -5.70 16.27
CA GLY A 614 -6.70 -6.93 16.95
C GLY A 614 -5.24 -7.29 16.67
N GLY A 615 -4.76 -7.08 15.44
CA GLY A 615 -3.39 -7.42 15.05
C GLY A 615 -2.32 -6.49 15.61
N ILE A 616 -2.62 -5.19 15.80
CA ILE A 616 -1.72 -4.23 16.47
C ILE A 616 -1.53 -4.58 17.94
N LEU A 617 -2.59 -5.09 18.59
CA LEU A 617 -2.58 -5.45 20.01
C LEU A 617 -1.91 -6.81 20.28
N GLU A 618 -1.48 -7.54 19.26
CA GLU A 618 -0.74 -8.79 19.49
C GLU A 618 0.69 -8.48 19.98
N PRO A 619 1.18 -9.21 21.00
CA PRO A 619 2.59 -9.12 21.36
C PRO A 619 3.48 -9.62 20.21
N PRO A 620 4.74 -9.17 20.12
CA PRO A 620 5.67 -9.60 19.07
C PRO A 620 5.74 -11.13 18.93
N SER A 621 5.72 -11.62 17.69
CA SER A 621 5.66 -13.06 17.38
C SER A 621 6.89 -13.87 17.82
N GLN A 622 8.03 -13.18 17.99
CA GLN A 622 9.31 -13.73 18.40
C GLN A 622 10.25 -12.58 18.79
N ASP A 623 11.38 -12.90 19.42
CA ASP A 623 12.44 -11.92 19.68
C ASP A 623 12.90 -11.25 18.37
N GLY A 624 12.98 -9.92 18.42
CA GLY A 624 13.38 -9.11 17.27
C GLY A 624 12.27 -8.79 16.26
N ALA A 625 11.06 -9.35 16.38
CA ALA A 625 9.92 -8.93 15.57
C ALA A 625 9.30 -7.61 16.10
N LEU A 626 8.54 -6.91 15.25
CA LEU A 626 7.77 -5.73 15.67
C LEU A 626 6.34 -6.09 16.09
N PHE A 627 5.72 -7.08 15.45
CA PHE A 627 4.29 -7.39 15.64
C PHE A 627 4.04 -8.90 15.79
N GLY A 628 2.83 -9.23 16.19
CA GLY A 628 2.39 -10.60 16.45
C GLY A 628 2.23 -11.51 15.25
N GLU A 629 1.95 -12.79 15.54
CA GLU A 629 1.94 -13.87 14.55
C GLU A 629 0.87 -13.69 13.46
N THR A 630 -0.26 -13.04 13.74
CA THR A 630 -1.29 -12.83 12.70
C THR A 630 -0.77 -11.91 11.61
N PHE A 631 -0.20 -10.75 11.97
CA PHE A 631 0.42 -9.86 10.98
C PHE A 631 1.67 -10.46 10.37
N ALA A 632 2.50 -11.17 11.15
CA ALA A 632 3.66 -11.88 10.62
C ALA A 632 3.28 -12.95 9.60
N ALA A 633 2.13 -13.62 9.78
CA ALA A 633 1.64 -14.59 8.82
C ALA A 633 1.18 -13.95 7.52
N ILE A 634 0.40 -12.86 7.60
CA ILE A 634 -0.11 -12.13 6.44
C ILE A 634 1.04 -11.51 5.63
N ILE A 635 1.94 -10.79 6.30
CA ILE A 635 3.08 -10.10 5.70
C ILE A 635 4.06 -11.13 5.10
N GLY A 636 4.36 -12.22 5.83
CA GLY A 636 5.23 -13.28 5.34
C GLY A 636 4.71 -13.97 4.08
N ASP A 637 3.42 -14.37 4.04
CA ASP A 637 2.82 -14.99 2.85
C ASP A 637 2.74 -14.01 1.67
N GLN A 638 2.43 -12.74 1.94
CA GLN A 638 2.37 -11.71 0.91
C GLN A 638 3.70 -11.59 0.17
N PHE A 639 4.79 -11.34 0.90
CA PHE A 639 6.07 -11.05 0.27
C PHE A 639 6.73 -12.32 -0.28
N ALA A 640 6.42 -13.50 0.26
CA ALA A 640 6.77 -14.75 -0.39
C ALA A 640 6.13 -14.81 -1.80
N ARG A 641 4.82 -14.52 -1.92
CA ARG A 641 4.14 -14.56 -3.22
C ARG A 641 4.64 -13.51 -4.20
N LEU A 642 4.97 -12.31 -3.73
CA LEU A 642 5.58 -11.29 -4.60
C LEU A 642 6.97 -11.74 -5.08
N LYS A 643 7.81 -12.32 -4.21
CA LYS A 643 9.13 -12.85 -4.60
C LYS A 643 9.03 -14.01 -5.60
N PHE A 644 8.31 -15.07 -5.25
CA PHE A 644 8.25 -16.30 -6.04
C PHE A 644 7.31 -16.20 -7.26
N GLY A 645 6.39 -15.22 -7.25
CA GLY A 645 5.53 -14.91 -8.41
C GLY A 645 6.12 -13.85 -9.33
N ASP A 646 7.30 -13.31 -9.00
CA ASP A 646 7.97 -12.30 -9.82
C ASP A 646 9.04 -12.94 -10.74
N ARG A 647 8.75 -12.93 -12.04
CA ARG A 647 9.69 -13.38 -13.08
C ARG A 647 11.00 -12.58 -13.12
N TYR A 648 10.95 -11.28 -12.83
CA TYR A 648 12.07 -10.35 -12.88
C TYR A 648 12.71 -10.12 -11.51
N TYR A 649 12.40 -10.94 -10.49
CA TYR A 649 13.09 -10.86 -9.20
C TYR A 649 14.61 -10.96 -9.42
N TYR A 650 15.37 -10.07 -8.80
CA TYR A 650 16.72 -9.74 -9.23
C TYR A 650 17.69 -10.94 -9.25
N THR A 651 17.52 -11.92 -8.36
CA THR A 651 18.38 -13.10 -8.31
C THR A 651 18.01 -14.21 -9.30
N ASN A 652 16.84 -14.14 -9.95
CA ASN A 652 16.40 -15.20 -10.87
C ASN A 652 17.34 -15.30 -12.08
N GLY A 653 17.74 -16.53 -12.39
CA GLY A 653 18.63 -16.84 -13.52
C GLY A 653 17.94 -16.90 -14.89
N PRO A 654 18.71 -17.23 -15.94
CA PRO A 654 18.27 -17.23 -17.34
C PRO A 654 17.11 -18.18 -17.65
N LYS A 655 16.88 -19.18 -16.80
CA LYS A 655 15.74 -20.11 -16.93
C LYS A 655 14.40 -19.39 -16.94
N HIS A 656 14.28 -18.31 -16.16
CA HIS A 656 13.02 -17.60 -15.95
C HIS A 656 13.13 -16.13 -16.35
N ASN A 657 14.21 -15.45 -15.93
CA ASN A 657 14.39 -14.03 -16.16
C ASN A 657 15.20 -13.79 -17.45
N PRO A 658 14.60 -13.26 -18.54
CA PRO A 658 15.32 -12.94 -19.77
C PRO A 658 16.30 -11.77 -19.62
N GLY A 659 16.15 -10.95 -18.58
CA GLY A 659 17.06 -9.88 -18.21
C GLY A 659 17.82 -10.19 -16.92
N PHE A 660 18.16 -11.45 -16.67
CA PHE A 660 18.97 -11.86 -15.52
C PHE A 660 20.29 -11.09 -15.43
N PHE A 661 20.75 -10.85 -14.20
CA PHE A 661 22.09 -10.30 -13.94
C PHE A 661 23.15 -11.40 -14.08
N SER A 662 24.36 -11.07 -14.53
CA SER A 662 25.49 -12.02 -14.54
C SER A 662 25.92 -12.41 -13.12
N GLY A 663 26.75 -13.44 -12.97
CA GLY A 663 27.29 -13.83 -11.66
C GLY A 663 28.12 -12.72 -11.00
N GLU A 664 28.87 -11.96 -11.79
CA GLU A 664 29.65 -10.80 -11.32
C GLU A 664 28.73 -9.66 -10.87
N GLN A 665 27.69 -9.36 -11.66
CA GLN A 665 26.67 -8.36 -11.31
C GLN A 665 25.94 -8.71 -10.01
N LEU A 666 25.60 -9.99 -9.80
CA LEU A 666 24.98 -10.45 -8.55
C LEU A 666 25.93 -10.37 -7.36
N ALA A 667 27.23 -10.58 -7.55
CA ALA A 667 28.21 -10.44 -6.48
C ALA A 667 28.32 -8.97 -6.01
N GLU A 668 28.31 -8.02 -6.94
CA GLU A 668 28.29 -6.59 -6.61
C GLU A 668 27.00 -6.21 -5.87
N LEU A 669 25.84 -6.64 -6.38
CA LEU A 669 24.55 -6.42 -5.72
C LEU A 669 24.53 -7.03 -4.31
N ALA A 670 25.09 -8.23 -4.11
CA ALA A 670 25.12 -8.88 -2.81
C ALA A 670 25.87 -8.07 -1.74
N SER A 671 26.84 -7.24 -2.14
CA SER A 671 27.67 -6.42 -1.23
C SER A 671 27.02 -5.09 -0.83
N LEU A 672 26.02 -4.64 -1.58
CA LEU A 672 25.28 -3.39 -1.36
C LEU A 672 24.59 -3.39 0.01
N SER A 673 24.46 -2.24 0.67
CA SER A 673 23.56 -2.04 1.81
C SER A 673 22.76 -0.75 1.67
N PHE A 674 21.71 -0.56 2.45
CA PHE A 674 21.02 0.73 2.41
C PHE A 674 21.93 1.87 2.87
N ALA A 675 22.82 1.61 3.83
CA ALA A 675 23.85 2.56 4.26
C ALA A 675 24.78 2.99 3.12
N SER A 676 25.18 2.07 2.21
CA SER A 676 26.02 2.44 1.06
C SER A 676 25.25 3.28 0.03
N VAL A 677 23.97 2.98 -0.20
CA VAL A 677 23.09 3.78 -1.07
C VAL A 677 22.92 5.20 -0.51
N ILE A 678 22.70 5.34 0.80
CA ILE A 678 22.63 6.64 1.46
C ILE A 678 23.93 7.42 1.23
N CYS A 679 25.08 6.83 1.58
CA CYS A 679 26.37 7.50 1.43
C CYS A 679 26.72 7.91 -0.01
N ALA A 680 26.20 7.18 -1.01
CA ALA A 680 26.42 7.49 -2.42
C ALA A 680 25.62 8.71 -2.93
N ASN A 681 24.62 9.18 -2.17
CA ASN A 681 23.65 10.19 -2.63
C ASN A 681 23.46 11.38 -1.66
N LEU A 682 24.38 11.56 -0.71
CA LEU A 682 24.45 12.74 0.17
C LEU A 682 24.92 13.98 -0.60
N ASP A 683 24.48 15.16 -0.17
CA ASP A 683 25.01 16.44 -0.69
C ASP A 683 26.48 16.60 -0.24
N HIS A 684 26.77 16.31 1.03
CA HIS A 684 28.07 16.50 1.66
C HIS A 684 28.56 15.23 2.38
N PRO A 685 29.06 14.21 1.64
CA PRO A 685 29.49 12.93 2.25
C PRO A 685 30.71 13.08 3.18
N GLN A 686 31.44 14.21 3.11
CA GLN A 686 32.61 14.45 3.95
C GLN A 686 32.22 14.74 5.40
N GLY A 687 32.60 13.81 6.29
CA GLY A 687 32.30 13.88 7.72
C GLY A 687 30.92 13.31 8.09
N PHE A 688 30.19 12.74 7.12
CA PHE A 688 28.96 12.00 7.38
C PHE A 688 29.31 10.56 7.80
N SER A 689 28.63 10.07 8.84
CA SER A 689 28.80 8.71 9.34
C SER A 689 27.45 8.01 9.40
N VAL A 690 27.42 6.75 8.98
CA VAL A 690 26.22 5.92 8.91
C VAL A 690 26.49 4.61 9.62
N ALA A 691 25.52 4.11 10.39
CA ALA A 691 25.60 2.78 10.95
C ALA A 691 25.46 1.72 9.84
N ARG A 692 26.13 0.58 9.96
CA ARG A 692 26.14 -0.43 8.87
C ARG A 692 24.74 -0.96 8.56
N ASP A 693 23.92 -1.14 9.60
CA ASP A 693 22.49 -1.36 9.48
C ASP A 693 21.78 -0.02 9.67
N ALA A 694 21.38 0.61 8.56
CA ALA A 694 20.82 1.96 8.55
C ALA A 694 19.46 2.07 9.24
N PHE A 695 18.76 0.95 9.45
CA PHE A 695 17.45 0.93 10.11
C PHE A 695 17.52 0.79 11.63
N LYS A 696 18.67 0.36 12.15
CA LYS A 696 18.87 0.17 13.58
C LYS A 696 19.46 1.41 14.24
N GLN A 697 19.09 1.60 15.50
CA GLN A 697 19.69 2.63 16.35
C GLN A 697 21.23 2.51 16.35
N PRO A 698 21.95 3.64 16.22
CA PRO A 698 23.40 3.64 16.38
C PRO A 698 23.78 3.25 17.82
N GLY A 699 24.82 2.44 17.97
CA GLY A 699 25.24 1.97 19.29
C GLY A 699 26.48 1.08 19.27
N GLU A 700 26.83 0.48 20.40
CA GLU A 700 28.04 -0.35 20.53
C GLU A 700 28.08 -1.51 19.51
N HIS A 701 26.92 -2.13 19.24
CA HIS A 701 26.78 -3.23 18.29
C HIS A 701 26.40 -2.81 16.86
N ASN A 702 26.18 -1.51 16.62
CA ASN A 702 25.93 -0.93 15.31
C ASN A 702 26.59 0.46 15.24
N PRO A 703 27.93 0.55 15.37
CA PRO A 703 28.60 1.83 15.47
C PRO A 703 28.53 2.58 14.13
N PRO A 704 28.25 3.89 14.15
CA PRO A 704 28.39 4.72 12.95
C PRO A 704 29.82 4.64 12.42
N VAL A 705 29.95 4.44 11.11
CA VAL A 705 31.24 4.47 10.42
C VAL A 705 31.23 5.59 9.37
N PRO A 706 32.38 6.22 9.08
CA PRO A 706 32.47 7.19 7.99
C PRO A 706 32.02 6.57 6.67
N CYS A 707 31.33 7.35 5.82
CA CYS A 707 30.88 6.85 4.51
C CYS A 707 32.01 6.25 3.66
N SER A 708 33.25 6.74 3.80
CA SER A 708 34.43 6.21 3.11
C SER A 708 34.84 4.80 3.54
N ALA A 709 34.31 4.28 4.65
CA ALA A 709 34.56 2.93 5.15
C ALA A 709 33.52 1.90 4.66
N LEU A 710 32.49 2.34 3.95
CA LEU A 710 31.52 1.45 3.30
C LEU A 710 32.00 1.09 1.89
N PRO A 711 31.81 -0.17 1.45
CA PRO A 711 32.19 -0.57 0.10
C PRO A 711 31.34 0.21 -0.93
N PRO A 712 31.95 0.80 -1.97
CA PRO A 712 31.20 1.42 -3.04
C PRO A 712 30.52 0.35 -3.90
N PHE A 713 29.33 0.66 -4.43
CA PHE A 713 28.69 -0.19 -5.42
C PHE A 713 29.41 -0.03 -6.78
N ASP A 714 30.16 -1.06 -7.19
CA ASP A 714 30.94 -1.03 -8.42
C ASP A 714 30.13 -1.49 -9.64
N LEU A 715 29.90 -0.57 -10.56
CA LEU A 715 29.18 -0.83 -11.81
C LEU A 715 30.08 -1.37 -12.93
N SER A 716 31.36 -1.65 -12.68
CA SER A 716 32.29 -2.21 -13.69
C SER A 716 31.80 -3.52 -14.31
N ALA A 717 31.06 -4.34 -13.55
CA ALA A 717 30.43 -5.58 -14.02
C ALA A 717 29.30 -5.37 -15.07
N TRP A 718 28.90 -4.13 -15.33
CA TRP A 718 27.96 -3.75 -16.40
C TRP A 718 28.65 -3.20 -17.65
N SER A 719 29.98 -3.24 -17.73
CA SER A 719 30.71 -2.82 -18.94
C SER A 719 30.54 -3.84 -20.07
N ASP A 720 29.97 -3.40 -21.19
CA ASP A 720 29.97 -4.12 -22.46
C ASP A 720 31.33 -3.88 -23.12
N ARG A 721 32.19 -4.91 -23.10
CA ARG A 721 33.54 -4.87 -23.70
C ARG A 721 33.50 -4.85 -25.22
#